data_AF-A0AAJ6Z581-F1
#
_entry.id   AF-A0AAJ6Z581-F1
#
_cell.length_a   1.000
_cell.length_b   1.000
_cell.length_c   1.000
_cell.angle_alpha   90.00
_cell.angle_beta   90.00
_cell.angle_gamma   90.00
#
_symmetry.space_group_name_H-M   'P 1'
#
loop_
_entity.id
_entity.type
_entity.pdbx_description
1 polymer ?
#
loop_
_entity_poly.entity_id
_entity_poly.type
_entity_poly.pdbx_seq_one_letter_code
_entity_poly.pdbx_strand_id
1 'polypeptide(L)'
;MRYNTRVKVLEQLREAEGMKYYSDVYTKLYDSYFKLKEENCTQNEHITALKTKLGRFDDTVSDYITELSDAQKNIERLMAEIEEARCLADAMHARELASVESLDTMKKTLTKLEKELDARKRAGEDDAGATSAVKEKERFEKEKARLQGELDGIKLRLDNALGYIEDLEHRNTAGEESIAKLEEKLEDAENNAVRQNRLVDFIKSESATLKAEMEQRGLIISNLNDKLSRAEKGIERREKQLNSMGNRLELAQREQEEATARAATLREHLDNANIKLEQTKQTLISTTKELKNSTDDNNRMRNDISKLRKQLVQQTKKYQLLEQAKATMESERERLRQQVSVMEREIMLGNKHAEAERREIENLNREKDILNKNIQKIQNEAMENLQLLNLQEQRRKQLEHEVEVSNAQVNKQRLVILQMEKDKDRMLEETIALNDKIDEITEEVRLRTADILDLNKALREEAIKSRKLSVSLDATRTERNMLYKNYTEAVDEIQDLKQKLKMLAYQIEQLKEDISGKESGLKTCEGVLAKCNKKNEQLRGEVQAGLAHLAEARADITALRQEEARLNRIIQESDVARAKLMKDLDGMMNERDVVGAQLVRRNDEISLLYEKIRILEVTLHRGERQYEQRVEDIRLLRLEIMRLRKEKNLLSKGIENMTDLRLEVFNLERELGRSRLRVRALEEALETPLNVHRWRKLQGTDPDSVTLTHKLRLTQKKVLAQSEQLVLKDRELKETRNLYGAVKDMLALQPSPEIQQTLNRTQRALAQRTTKMKCLIAELAMRENQVTDLRRELDRTNGDLHSFKQKYYEMKRALDADEARRLKVPTPLHPTTPTLQEIT
;
A
#
# COMPACT_ATOMS: atom_id res chain seq x y z
N MET A 1 -18.11 -12.98 51.48
CA MET A 1 -18.69 -13.59 50.24
C MET A 1 -17.69 -13.69 49.09
N ARG A 2 -17.12 -12.58 48.56
CA ARG A 2 -16.37 -12.57 47.27
C ARG A 2 -15.33 -13.70 47.09
N TYR A 3 -14.55 -14.04 48.13
CA TYR A 3 -13.49 -15.06 48.05
C TYR A 3 -14.04 -16.49 47.84
N ASN A 4 -15.03 -16.94 48.62
CA ASN A 4 -15.59 -18.29 48.55
C ASN A 4 -16.17 -18.64 47.17
N THR A 5 -16.67 -17.65 46.42
CA THR A 5 -17.26 -17.89 45.09
C THR A 5 -16.17 -18.20 44.06
N ARG A 6 -15.06 -17.46 44.09
CA ARG A 6 -13.87 -17.73 43.26
C ARG A 6 -13.25 -19.09 43.60
N VAL A 7 -13.11 -19.40 44.90
CA VAL A 7 -12.52 -20.68 45.34
C VAL A 7 -13.36 -21.86 44.87
N LYS A 8 -14.68 -21.88 45.12
CA LYS A 8 -15.56 -22.97 44.69
C LYS A 8 -15.54 -23.23 43.18
N VAL A 9 -15.55 -22.19 42.36
CA VAL A 9 -15.49 -22.35 40.89
C VAL A 9 -14.12 -22.89 40.46
N LEU A 10 -13.03 -22.46 41.10
CA LEU A 10 -11.68 -22.98 40.82
C LEU A 10 -11.44 -24.40 41.35
N GLU A 11 -12.16 -24.85 42.38
CA GLU A 11 -12.19 -26.24 42.82
C GLU A 11 -12.92 -27.12 41.79
N GLN A 12 -14.14 -26.73 41.42
CA GLN A 12 -14.94 -27.43 40.39
C GLN A 12 -14.22 -27.54 39.03
N LEU A 13 -13.49 -26.50 38.61
CA LEU A 13 -12.67 -26.50 37.39
C LEU A 13 -11.39 -27.36 37.48
N ARG A 14 -10.98 -27.80 38.68
CA ARG A 14 -9.82 -28.70 38.89
C ARG A 14 -10.21 -30.15 39.12
N GLU A 15 -11.39 -30.41 39.66
CA GLU A 15 -11.95 -31.75 39.87
C GLU A 15 -12.42 -32.39 38.56
N ALA A 16 -12.93 -31.60 37.62
CA ALA A 16 -13.31 -32.08 36.29
C ALA A 16 -12.08 -32.33 35.39
N GLU A 17 -11.81 -33.59 35.06
CA GLU A 17 -10.74 -33.96 34.12
C GLU A 17 -10.99 -33.30 32.75
N GLY A 18 -9.95 -32.64 32.21
CA GLY A 18 -10.03 -31.79 31.02
C GLY A 18 -10.24 -30.29 31.28
N MET A 19 -10.95 -29.89 32.35
CA MET A 19 -11.18 -28.46 32.66
C MET A 19 -9.97 -27.75 33.26
N LYS A 20 -8.98 -28.51 33.75
CA LYS A 20 -7.83 -28.02 34.53
C LYS A 20 -7.03 -26.89 33.86
N TYR A 21 -6.93 -26.89 32.53
CA TYR A 21 -6.27 -25.83 31.75
C TYR A 21 -7.05 -24.49 31.75
N TYR A 22 -8.37 -24.51 31.93
CA TYR A 22 -9.21 -23.31 31.96
C TYR A 22 -9.22 -22.62 33.34
N SER A 23 -8.79 -23.31 34.42
CA SER A 23 -8.61 -22.72 35.76
C SER A 23 -7.78 -21.43 35.72
N ASP A 24 -6.63 -21.45 35.02
CA ASP A 24 -5.69 -20.33 34.98
C ASP A 24 -6.20 -19.18 34.09
N VAL A 25 -6.91 -19.53 33.02
CA VAL A 25 -7.56 -18.55 32.13
C VAL A 25 -8.70 -17.84 32.86
N TYR A 26 -9.57 -18.59 33.55
CA TYR A 26 -10.63 -18.06 34.38
C TYR A 26 -10.07 -17.18 35.51
N THR A 27 -8.98 -17.60 36.15
CA THR A 27 -8.28 -16.82 37.20
C THR A 27 -7.83 -15.46 36.66
N LYS A 28 -7.15 -15.43 35.51
CA LYS A 28 -6.66 -14.18 34.88
C LYS A 28 -7.81 -13.26 34.45
N LEU A 29 -8.88 -13.81 33.88
CA LEU A 29 -10.08 -13.06 33.49
C LEU A 29 -10.82 -12.47 34.70
N TYR A 30 -10.96 -13.25 35.78
CA TYR A 30 -11.60 -12.81 37.02
C TYR A 30 -10.82 -11.65 37.65
N ASP A 31 -9.49 -11.77 37.76
CA ASP A 31 -8.65 -10.73 38.34
C ASP A 31 -8.56 -9.47 37.46
N SER A 32 -8.52 -9.62 36.14
CA SER A 32 -8.59 -8.49 35.20
C SER A 32 -9.93 -7.74 35.29
N TYR A 33 -11.05 -8.46 35.34
CA TYR A 33 -12.38 -7.87 35.50
C TYR A 33 -12.53 -7.13 36.84
N PHE A 34 -12.05 -7.72 37.94
CA PHE A 34 -12.12 -7.04 39.25
C PHE A 34 -11.20 -5.82 39.34
N LYS A 35 -10.01 -5.85 38.73
CA LYS A 35 -9.13 -4.66 38.63
C LYS A 35 -9.81 -3.52 37.85
N LEU A 36 -10.34 -3.82 36.65
CA LEU A 36 -11.09 -2.84 35.84
C LEU A 36 -12.31 -2.27 36.56
N LYS A 37 -12.97 -3.09 37.41
CA LYS A 37 -14.11 -2.67 38.24
C LYS A 37 -13.71 -1.77 39.40
N GLU A 38 -12.54 -2.00 39.99
CA GLU A 38 -11.97 -1.17 41.06
C GLU A 38 -11.48 0.18 40.50
N GLU A 39 -10.82 0.17 39.34
CA GLU A 39 -10.46 1.36 38.55
C GLU A 39 -11.71 2.17 38.14
N ASN A 40 -12.81 1.51 37.77
CA ASN A 40 -14.09 2.19 37.53
C ASN A 40 -14.69 2.84 38.79
N CYS A 41 -14.49 2.24 39.96
CA CYS A 41 -15.02 2.78 41.22
C CYS A 41 -14.32 4.09 41.58
N THR A 42 -12.99 4.10 41.56
CA THR A 42 -12.19 5.30 41.86
C THR A 42 -12.38 6.42 40.83
N GLN A 43 -12.59 6.08 39.55
CA GLN A 43 -12.97 7.05 38.51
C GLN A 43 -14.34 7.70 38.79
N ASN A 44 -15.35 6.91 39.18
CA ASN A 44 -16.67 7.44 39.55
C ASN A 44 -16.60 8.32 40.81
N GLU A 45 -15.82 7.92 41.82
CA GLU A 45 -15.56 8.73 43.01
C GLU A 45 -14.92 10.08 42.64
N HIS A 46 -13.90 10.09 41.77
CA HIS A 46 -13.33 11.34 41.23
C HIS A 46 -14.36 12.20 40.47
N ILE A 47 -15.22 11.61 39.63
CA ILE A 47 -16.28 12.34 38.92
C ILE A 47 -17.28 12.96 39.91
N THR A 48 -17.66 12.24 40.98
CA THR A 48 -18.54 12.82 42.02
C THR A 48 -17.85 13.95 42.78
N ALA A 49 -16.60 13.78 43.19
CA ALA A 49 -15.84 14.82 43.89
C ALA A 49 -15.62 16.09 43.04
N LEU A 50 -15.48 15.96 41.71
CA LEU A 50 -15.43 17.10 40.79
C LEU A 50 -16.79 17.79 40.68
N LYS A 51 -17.90 17.05 40.61
CA LYS A 51 -19.25 17.64 40.63
C LYS A 51 -19.55 18.40 41.93
N THR A 52 -19.16 17.86 43.09
CA THR A 52 -19.33 18.56 44.38
C THR A 52 -18.45 19.82 44.49
N LYS A 53 -17.31 19.87 43.79
CA LYS A 53 -16.50 21.10 43.67
C LYS A 53 -17.14 22.12 42.73
N LEU A 54 -17.72 21.67 41.61
CA LEU A 54 -18.39 22.56 40.64
C LEU A 54 -19.59 23.28 41.29
N GLY A 55 -20.48 22.52 41.95
CA GLY A 55 -21.64 23.09 42.62
C GLY A 55 -21.29 24.16 43.66
N ARG A 56 -20.18 23.98 44.42
CA ARG A 56 -19.69 25.01 45.35
C ARG A 56 -19.23 26.30 44.68
N PHE A 57 -18.75 26.24 43.43
CA PHE A 57 -18.45 27.44 42.67
C PHE A 57 -19.73 28.09 42.15
N ASP A 58 -20.70 27.30 41.68
CA ASP A 58 -22.03 27.79 41.29
C ASP A 58 -22.75 28.50 42.46
N ASP A 59 -22.66 27.92 43.67
CA ASP A 59 -23.14 28.52 44.94
C ASP A 59 -22.48 29.90 45.17
N THR A 60 -21.14 29.98 45.17
CA THR A 60 -20.43 31.27 45.40
C THR A 60 -20.70 32.32 44.31
N VAL A 61 -20.98 31.91 43.07
CA VAL A 61 -21.37 32.83 42.00
C VAL A 61 -22.79 33.37 42.25
N SER A 62 -23.70 32.54 42.78
CA SER A 62 -25.02 32.99 43.20
C SER A 62 -24.94 34.01 44.34
N ASP A 63 -24.09 33.75 45.34
CA ASP A 63 -23.90 34.67 46.48
C ASP A 63 -23.42 36.06 46.00
N TYR A 64 -22.38 36.13 45.17
CA TYR A 64 -21.90 37.41 44.62
C TYR A 64 -22.95 38.14 43.76
N ILE A 65 -23.83 37.42 43.05
CA ILE A 65 -24.93 38.04 42.31
C ILE A 65 -25.95 38.68 43.27
N THR A 66 -26.21 38.07 44.43
CA THR A 66 -27.09 38.67 45.44
C THR A 66 -26.46 39.89 46.13
N GLU A 67 -25.17 39.84 46.49
CA GLU A 67 -24.44 40.99 47.06
C GLU A 67 -24.45 42.20 46.11
N LEU A 68 -24.21 41.98 44.82
CA LEU A 68 -24.27 43.05 43.80
C LEU A 68 -25.68 43.65 43.67
N SER A 69 -26.73 42.82 43.75
CA SER A 69 -28.13 43.30 43.71
C SER A 69 -28.48 44.22 44.89
N ASP A 70 -28.03 43.87 46.10
CA ASP A 70 -28.31 44.65 47.30
C ASP A 70 -27.40 45.88 47.44
N ALA A 71 -26.19 45.85 46.87
CA ALA A 71 -25.36 47.03 46.67
C ALA A 71 -26.04 48.05 45.74
N GLN A 72 -26.61 47.60 44.62
CA GLN A 72 -27.34 48.48 43.68
C GLN A 72 -28.56 49.16 44.32
N LYS A 73 -29.38 48.42 45.08
CA LYS A 73 -30.53 48.99 45.82
C LYS A 73 -30.10 50.06 46.84
N ASN A 74 -28.95 49.87 47.49
CA ASN A 74 -28.41 50.87 48.41
C ASN A 74 -27.91 52.13 47.69
N ILE A 75 -27.32 52.00 46.51
CA ILE A 75 -26.92 53.16 45.67
C ILE A 75 -28.16 53.95 45.23
N GLU A 76 -29.22 53.28 44.77
CA GLU A 76 -30.49 53.93 44.39
C GLU A 76 -31.13 54.68 45.56
N ARG A 77 -31.13 54.10 46.77
CA ARG A 77 -31.62 54.77 47.99
C ARG A 77 -30.78 56.01 48.34
N LEU A 78 -29.45 55.90 48.34
CA LEU A 78 -28.56 57.02 48.66
C LEU A 78 -28.64 58.14 47.62
N MET A 79 -28.93 57.83 46.35
CA MET A 79 -29.21 58.85 45.33
C MET A 79 -30.52 59.61 45.62
N ALA A 80 -31.59 58.91 46.03
CA ALA A 80 -32.84 59.56 46.40
C ALA A 80 -32.68 60.50 47.62
N GLU A 81 -31.92 60.07 48.64
CA GLU A 81 -31.60 60.87 49.83
C GLU A 81 -30.79 62.15 49.48
N ILE A 82 -29.94 62.10 48.46
CA ILE A 82 -29.19 63.27 47.95
C ILE A 82 -30.10 64.24 47.18
N GLU A 83 -31.03 63.75 46.37
CA GLU A 83 -31.96 64.59 45.61
C GLU A 83 -32.98 65.31 46.53
N GLU A 84 -33.43 64.62 47.60
CA GLU A 84 -34.27 65.22 48.64
C GLU A 84 -33.52 66.31 49.44
N ALA A 85 -32.25 66.06 49.81
CA ALA A 85 -31.40 67.04 50.46
C ALA A 85 -31.16 68.31 49.62
N ARG A 86 -31.08 68.18 48.28
CA ARG A 86 -31.02 69.33 47.36
C ARG A 86 -32.29 70.17 47.37
N CYS A 87 -33.46 69.53 47.23
CA CYS A 87 -34.73 70.25 47.30
C CYS A 87 -34.91 71.02 48.62
N LEU A 88 -34.41 70.48 49.73
CA LEU A 88 -34.40 71.18 51.02
C LEU A 88 -33.46 72.40 51.04
N ALA A 89 -32.27 72.30 50.43
CA ALA A 89 -31.33 73.42 50.31
C ALA A 89 -31.88 74.55 49.42
N ASP A 90 -32.44 74.23 48.26
CA ASP A 90 -33.08 75.20 47.36
C ASP A 90 -34.27 75.91 48.04
N ALA A 91 -35.07 75.17 48.80
CA ALA A 91 -36.16 75.71 49.60
C ALA A 91 -35.70 76.61 50.76
N MET A 92 -34.46 76.43 51.27
CA MET A 92 -33.87 77.34 52.25
C MET A 92 -33.36 78.63 51.60
N HIS A 93 -32.61 78.56 50.50
CA HIS A 93 -32.17 79.76 49.77
C HIS A 93 -33.35 80.61 49.26
N ALA A 94 -34.46 79.99 48.84
CA ALA A 94 -35.68 80.71 48.45
C ALA A 94 -36.29 81.53 49.60
N ARG A 95 -36.21 81.04 50.86
CA ARG A 95 -36.64 81.79 52.06
C ARG A 95 -35.66 82.89 52.44
N GLU A 96 -34.38 82.63 52.26
CA GLU A 96 -33.30 83.58 52.52
C GLU A 96 -33.41 84.79 51.58
N LEU A 97 -33.63 84.58 50.28
CA LEU A 97 -33.87 85.64 49.29
C LEU A 97 -35.03 86.56 49.71
N ALA A 98 -36.18 85.98 50.10
CA ALA A 98 -37.35 86.73 50.55
C ALA A 98 -37.07 87.55 51.84
N SER A 99 -36.18 87.08 52.72
CA SER A 99 -35.74 87.83 53.90
C SER A 99 -34.84 89.03 53.54
N VAL A 100 -34.00 88.88 52.52
CA VAL A 100 -33.12 89.95 52.01
C VAL A 100 -33.94 91.02 51.29
N GLU A 101 -34.93 90.64 50.48
CA GLU A 101 -35.88 91.58 49.85
C GLU A 101 -36.67 92.36 50.91
N SER A 102 -37.13 91.70 51.98
CA SER A 102 -37.75 92.37 53.13
C SER A 102 -36.82 93.42 53.76
N LEU A 103 -35.56 93.09 54.01
CA LEU A 103 -34.58 94.02 54.59
C LEU A 103 -34.29 95.23 53.68
N ASP A 104 -34.23 95.04 52.36
CA ASP A 104 -34.05 96.14 51.41
C ASP A 104 -35.26 97.08 51.36
N THR A 105 -36.49 96.57 51.50
CA THR A 105 -37.67 97.46 51.65
C THR A 105 -37.60 98.29 52.94
N MET A 106 -37.10 97.74 54.05
CA MET A 106 -36.92 98.49 55.30
C MET A 106 -35.83 99.57 55.17
N LYS A 107 -34.70 99.28 54.52
CA LYS A 107 -33.67 100.29 54.19
C LYS A 107 -34.22 101.44 53.33
N LYS A 108 -35.14 101.13 52.41
CA LYS A 108 -35.86 102.12 51.58
C LYS A 108 -36.95 102.92 52.33
N THR A 109 -37.28 102.55 53.58
CA THR A 109 -38.10 103.39 54.49
C THR A 109 -37.26 104.26 55.43
N LEU A 110 -36.14 103.77 55.96
CA LEU A 110 -35.22 104.57 56.80
C LEU A 110 -34.69 105.80 56.04
N THR A 111 -34.21 105.57 54.81
CA THR A 111 -33.67 106.62 53.91
C THR A 111 -34.72 107.64 53.41
N LYS A 112 -35.99 107.51 53.79
CA LYS A 112 -37.02 108.54 53.64
C LYS A 112 -37.19 109.39 54.90
N LEU A 113 -37.16 108.78 56.08
CA LEU A 113 -37.33 109.48 57.37
C LEU A 113 -36.13 110.38 57.71
N GLU A 114 -34.91 109.95 57.37
CA GLU A 114 -33.70 110.79 57.53
C GLU A 114 -33.80 112.10 56.74
N LYS A 115 -34.40 112.05 55.53
CA LYS A 115 -34.59 113.21 54.65
C LYS A 115 -35.69 114.17 55.12
N GLU A 116 -36.56 113.75 56.03
CA GLU A 116 -37.56 114.63 56.67
C GLU A 116 -37.00 115.29 57.95
N LEU A 117 -35.92 114.75 58.54
CA LEU A 117 -35.31 115.29 59.76
C LEU A 117 -34.38 116.49 59.48
N ASP A 118 -33.56 116.42 58.43
CA ASP A 118 -32.64 117.51 58.04
C ASP A 118 -33.36 118.75 57.52
N ALA A 119 -34.58 118.61 57.02
CA ALA A 119 -35.39 119.70 56.51
C ALA A 119 -35.91 120.68 57.59
N ARG A 120 -35.66 120.41 58.89
CA ARG A 120 -36.34 121.09 60.00
C ARG A 120 -35.45 121.75 61.06
N LYS A 121 -34.17 122.02 60.76
CA LYS A 121 -33.21 122.68 61.67
C LYS A 121 -32.47 123.90 61.07
N ARG A 122 -33.17 124.75 60.30
CA ARG A 122 -32.67 126.08 59.86
C ARG A 122 -33.75 127.17 59.85
N ALA A 123 -34.29 127.47 61.03
CA ALA A 123 -35.02 128.71 61.35
C ALA A 123 -34.97 128.93 62.87
N GLY A 124 -34.95 130.18 63.32
CA GLY A 124 -34.99 130.58 64.74
C GLY A 124 -35.40 132.05 64.87
N GLU A 125 -35.96 132.41 66.02
CA GLU A 125 -36.45 133.73 66.50
C GLU A 125 -37.31 133.47 67.77
N ASP A 126 -37.40 134.30 68.82
CA ASP A 126 -36.36 135.13 69.46
C ASP A 126 -36.42 135.01 71.01
N ASP A 127 -36.58 135.96 71.96
CA ASP A 127 -36.81 137.43 72.04
C ASP A 127 -36.26 137.97 73.41
N ALA A 128 -36.32 139.29 73.64
CA ALA A 128 -35.83 140.06 74.80
C ALA A 128 -36.64 139.89 76.12
N GLY A 129 -36.27 140.45 77.28
CA GLY A 129 -35.05 141.19 77.71
C GLY A 129 -35.34 142.28 78.79
N ALA A 130 -34.33 143.11 79.13
CA ALA A 130 -34.42 144.39 79.88
C ALA A 130 -34.85 144.39 81.38
N THR A 131 -34.60 145.37 82.27
CA THR A 131 -33.60 146.48 82.42
C THR A 131 -33.57 147.02 83.89
N SER A 132 -32.58 147.87 84.23
CA SER A 132 -32.68 149.02 85.19
C SER A 132 -32.40 148.88 86.71
N ALA A 133 -31.21 149.37 87.10
CA ALA A 133 -30.93 150.38 88.15
C ALA A 133 -31.35 150.20 89.66
N VAL A 134 -30.39 149.73 90.46
CA VAL A 134 -29.75 150.54 91.56
C VAL A 134 -30.53 150.84 92.87
N LYS A 135 -31.68 150.22 93.19
CA LYS A 135 -32.29 150.38 94.55
C LYS A 135 -32.61 149.14 95.41
N GLU A 136 -32.20 147.93 95.04
CA GLU A 136 -32.49 146.71 95.83
C GLU A 136 -31.24 146.01 96.43
N LYS A 137 -30.30 146.78 97.00
CA LYS A 137 -29.04 146.24 97.56
C LYS A 137 -29.23 145.19 98.68
N GLU A 138 -30.39 145.16 99.33
CA GLU A 138 -30.76 144.15 100.35
C GLU A 138 -31.56 142.95 99.82
N ARG A 139 -32.13 143.00 98.59
CA ARG A 139 -32.80 141.81 98.02
C ARG A 139 -31.81 140.81 97.43
N PHE A 140 -30.65 141.29 96.95
CA PHE A 140 -29.65 140.45 96.31
C PHE A 140 -29.17 139.26 97.16
N GLU A 141 -29.20 139.32 98.49
CA GLU A 141 -28.81 138.16 99.32
C GLU A 141 -29.86 137.02 99.28
N LYS A 142 -31.14 137.34 99.11
CA LYS A 142 -32.21 136.35 98.93
C LYS A 142 -32.32 135.89 97.48
N GLU A 143 -32.15 136.80 96.53
CA GLU A 143 -32.12 136.45 95.10
C GLU A 143 -30.92 135.53 94.78
N LYS A 144 -29.76 135.77 95.40
CA LYS A 144 -28.57 134.90 95.32
C LYS A 144 -28.87 133.48 95.79
N ALA A 145 -29.65 133.29 96.85
CA ALA A 145 -30.04 131.95 97.31
C ALA A 145 -30.94 131.21 96.29
N ARG A 146 -31.87 131.92 95.64
CA ARG A 146 -32.71 131.36 94.57
C ARG A 146 -31.90 131.00 93.33
N LEU A 147 -31.09 131.94 92.83
CA LEU A 147 -30.25 131.73 91.65
C LEU A 147 -29.16 130.68 91.88
N GLN A 148 -28.66 130.50 93.11
CA GLN A 148 -27.77 129.40 93.47
C GLN A 148 -28.50 128.05 93.34
N GLY A 149 -29.73 127.94 93.84
CA GLY A 149 -30.54 126.72 93.68
C GLY A 149 -30.90 126.40 92.23
N GLU A 150 -31.17 127.41 91.41
CA GLU A 150 -31.39 127.25 89.96
C GLU A 150 -30.10 126.85 89.22
N LEU A 151 -28.96 127.46 89.58
CA LEU A 151 -27.64 127.09 89.04
C LEU A 151 -27.26 125.66 89.40
N ASP A 152 -27.45 125.23 90.65
CA ASP A 152 -27.11 123.88 91.10
C ASP A 152 -28.10 122.83 90.56
N GLY A 153 -29.37 123.21 90.32
CA GLY A 153 -30.32 122.41 89.55
C GLY A 153 -29.97 122.27 88.06
N ILE A 154 -29.33 123.28 87.46
CA ILE A 154 -28.79 123.21 86.09
C ILE A 154 -27.52 122.36 86.05
N LYS A 155 -26.60 122.47 87.03
CA LYS A 155 -25.44 121.57 87.16
C LYS A 155 -25.88 120.12 87.25
N LEU A 156 -26.82 119.79 88.14
CA LEU A 156 -27.32 118.42 88.29
C LEU A 156 -27.92 117.89 86.98
N ARG A 157 -28.54 118.73 86.14
CA ARG A 157 -29.00 118.33 84.80
C ARG A 157 -27.85 118.16 83.81
N LEU A 158 -26.80 118.98 83.89
CA LEU A 158 -25.60 118.86 83.06
C LEU A 158 -24.81 117.59 83.42
N ASP A 159 -24.60 117.31 84.71
CA ASP A 159 -23.89 116.12 85.19
C ASP A 159 -24.63 114.84 84.78
N ASN A 160 -25.97 114.82 84.90
CA ASN A 160 -26.79 113.70 84.40
C ASN A 160 -26.76 113.56 82.87
N ALA A 161 -26.66 114.67 82.13
CA ALA A 161 -26.55 114.65 80.67
C ALA A 161 -25.16 114.18 80.20
N LEU A 162 -24.08 114.60 80.89
CA LEU A 162 -22.71 114.15 80.65
C LEU A 162 -22.58 112.66 80.97
N GLY A 163 -23.07 112.21 82.13
CA GLY A 163 -23.11 110.79 82.46
C GLY A 163 -23.89 109.96 81.44
N TYR A 164 -25.00 110.47 80.91
CA TYR A 164 -25.74 109.79 79.82
C TYR A 164 -25.00 109.79 78.48
N ILE A 165 -24.14 110.79 78.21
CA ILE A 165 -23.25 110.81 77.04
C ILE A 165 -22.13 109.78 77.20
N GLU A 166 -21.43 109.73 78.35
CA GLU A 166 -20.41 108.72 78.64
C GLU A 166 -20.99 107.29 78.54
N ASP A 167 -22.20 107.10 79.04
CA ASP A 167 -22.96 105.84 78.99
C ASP A 167 -23.42 105.47 77.55
N LEU A 168 -23.50 106.44 76.63
CA LEU A 168 -23.72 106.21 75.19
C LEU A 168 -22.41 105.99 74.43
N GLU A 169 -21.34 106.71 74.75
CA GLU A 169 -20.01 106.53 74.17
C GLU A 169 -19.44 105.14 74.53
N HIS A 170 -19.64 104.66 75.76
CA HIS A 170 -19.31 103.30 76.15
C HIS A 170 -20.15 102.23 75.43
N ARG A 171 -21.43 102.50 75.12
CA ARG A 171 -22.25 101.58 74.29
C ARG A 171 -21.83 101.60 72.82
N ASN A 172 -21.46 102.76 72.29
CA ASN A 172 -21.05 102.91 70.91
C ASN A 172 -19.69 102.24 70.65
N THR A 173 -18.70 102.48 71.51
CA THR A 173 -17.39 101.80 71.46
C THR A 173 -17.50 100.28 71.65
N ALA A 174 -18.35 99.81 72.55
CA ALA A 174 -18.65 98.37 72.67
C ALA A 174 -19.35 97.79 71.43
N GLY A 175 -20.16 98.61 70.74
CA GLY A 175 -20.77 98.28 69.45
C GLY A 175 -19.74 98.18 68.33
N GLU A 176 -18.85 99.17 68.21
CA GLU A 176 -17.73 99.20 67.25
C GLU A 176 -16.78 98.01 67.45
N GLU A 177 -16.42 97.70 68.70
CA GLU A 177 -15.68 96.47 69.04
C GLU A 177 -16.42 95.19 68.63
N SER A 178 -17.76 95.16 68.73
CA SER A 178 -18.55 94.01 68.32
C SER A 178 -18.70 93.90 66.80
N ILE A 179 -18.65 95.02 66.08
CA ILE A 179 -18.67 95.06 64.61
C ILE A 179 -17.33 94.55 64.07
N ALA A 180 -16.20 95.05 64.56
CA ALA A 180 -14.88 94.58 64.16
C ALA A 180 -14.69 93.07 64.38
N LYS A 181 -15.17 92.53 65.53
CA LYS A 181 -15.16 91.08 65.85
C LYS A 181 -16.18 90.24 65.05
N LEU A 182 -17.03 90.87 64.24
CA LEU A 182 -17.90 90.21 63.27
C LEU A 182 -17.34 90.33 61.85
N GLU A 183 -16.74 91.46 61.49
CA GLU A 183 -16.02 91.67 60.23
C GLU A 183 -14.83 90.72 60.10
N GLU A 184 -13.99 90.60 61.15
CA GLU A 184 -12.89 89.62 61.23
C GLU A 184 -13.38 88.18 60.96
N LYS A 185 -14.53 87.80 61.55
CA LYS A 185 -15.13 86.47 61.35
C LYS A 185 -15.77 86.30 59.98
N LEU A 186 -16.24 87.38 59.37
CA LEU A 186 -16.78 87.36 58.02
C LEU A 186 -15.65 87.16 57.01
N GLU A 187 -14.54 87.88 57.17
CA GLU A 187 -13.34 87.71 56.33
C GLU A 187 -12.74 86.32 56.50
N ASP A 188 -12.69 85.77 57.71
CA ASP A 188 -12.28 84.37 57.95
C ASP A 188 -13.24 83.36 57.29
N ALA A 189 -14.55 83.61 57.34
CA ALA A 189 -15.56 82.77 56.69
C ALA A 189 -15.45 82.82 55.15
N GLU A 190 -15.29 84.00 54.56
CA GLU A 190 -15.09 84.17 53.12
C GLU A 190 -13.78 83.53 52.64
N ASN A 191 -12.67 83.72 53.37
CA ASN A 191 -11.40 83.08 53.07
C ASN A 191 -11.50 81.55 53.12
N ASN A 192 -12.22 81.00 54.09
CA ASN A 192 -12.46 79.56 54.16
C ASN A 192 -13.42 79.05 53.07
N ALA A 193 -14.46 79.80 52.72
CA ALA A 193 -15.34 79.48 51.60
C ALA A 193 -14.59 79.46 50.25
N VAL A 194 -13.67 80.41 50.02
CA VAL A 194 -12.81 80.44 48.82
C VAL A 194 -11.84 79.25 48.80
N ARG A 195 -11.25 78.86 49.94
CA ARG A 195 -10.43 77.63 50.04
C ARG A 195 -11.26 76.38 49.74
N GLN A 196 -12.46 76.28 50.32
CA GLN A 196 -13.35 75.13 50.16
C GLN A 196 -13.89 75.00 48.73
N ASN A 197 -14.25 76.11 48.08
CA ASN A 197 -14.64 76.11 46.66
C ASN A 197 -13.48 75.68 45.75
N ARG A 198 -12.25 76.16 45.98
CA ARG A 198 -11.06 75.68 45.23
C ARG A 198 -10.80 74.19 45.42
N LEU A 199 -10.99 73.65 46.62
CA LEU A 199 -10.88 72.21 46.89
C LEU A 199 -12.00 71.42 46.20
N VAL A 200 -13.23 71.92 46.22
CA VAL A 200 -14.38 71.32 45.54
C VAL A 200 -14.18 71.31 44.02
N ASP A 201 -13.67 72.39 43.42
CA ASP A 201 -13.40 72.45 41.98
C ASP A 201 -12.19 71.59 41.57
N PHE A 202 -11.17 71.48 42.42
CA PHE A 202 -10.11 70.49 42.25
C PHE A 202 -10.69 69.07 42.22
N ILE A 203 -11.46 68.68 43.24
CA ILE A 203 -12.11 67.36 43.34
C ILE A 203 -13.09 67.10 42.17
N LYS A 204 -13.83 68.11 41.69
CA LYS A 204 -14.64 67.99 40.47
C LYS A 204 -13.78 67.67 39.24
N SER A 205 -12.65 68.35 39.07
CA SER A 205 -11.75 68.12 37.93
C SER A 205 -11.08 66.74 37.98
N GLU A 206 -10.64 66.30 39.17
CA GLU A 206 -10.10 64.97 39.41
C GLU A 206 -11.16 63.86 39.26
N SER A 207 -12.40 64.11 39.69
CA SER A 207 -13.52 63.19 39.43
C SER A 207 -13.87 63.09 37.94
N ALA A 208 -13.74 64.20 37.19
CA ALA A 208 -13.97 64.21 35.75
C ALA A 208 -12.86 63.47 34.98
N THR A 209 -11.59 63.62 35.35
CA THR A 209 -10.49 62.84 34.74
C THR A 209 -10.59 61.36 35.11
N LEU A 210 -10.90 61.01 36.36
CA LEU A 210 -11.13 59.63 36.78
C LEU A 210 -12.32 58.98 36.04
N LYS A 211 -13.40 59.72 35.78
CA LYS A 211 -14.51 59.24 34.93
C LYS A 211 -14.08 58.99 33.48
N ALA A 212 -13.36 59.94 32.87
CA ALA A 212 -12.86 59.78 31.51
C ALA A 212 -11.87 58.60 31.39
N GLU A 213 -11.01 58.39 32.39
CA GLU A 213 -10.18 57.19 32.50
C GLU A 213 -11.00 55.91 32.66
N MET A 214 -12.05 55.91 33.48
CA MET A 214 -12.90 54.74 33.66
C MET A 214 -13.66 54.38 32.37
N GLU A 215 -14.14 55.38 31.62
CA GLU A 215 -14.76 55.18 30.30
C GLU A 215 -13.75 54.63 29.28
N GLN A 216 -12.52 55.16 29.23
CA GLN A 216 -11.46 54.59 28.39
C GLN A 216 -11.12 53.15 28.80
N ARG A 217 -10.97 52.86 30.09
CA ARG A 217 -10.73 51.50 30.61
C ARG A 217 -11.91 50.58 30.26
N GLY A 218 -13.15 51.06 30.35
CA GLY A 218 -14.36 50.33 29.92
C GLY A 218 -14.36 50.00 28.42
N LEU A 219 -14.01 50.96 27.56
CA LEU A 219 -13.82 50.75 26.13
C LEU A 219 -12.69 49.75 25.83
N ILE A 220 -11.59 49.77 26.58
CA ILE A 220 -10.48 48.81 26.46
C ILE A 220 -10.95 47.41 26.90
N ILE A 221 -11.63 47.27 28.04
CA ILE A 221 -12.19 46.01 28.54
C ILE A 221 -13.20 45.44 27.54
N SER A 222 -14.10 46.26 27.00
CA SER A 222 -15.03 45.86 25.95
C SER A 222 -14.29 45.32 24.72
N ASN A 223 -13.29 46.05 24.21
CA ASN A 223 -12.47 45.61 23.08
C ASN A 223 -11.62 44.36 23.37
N LEU A 224 -11.27 44.10 24.64
CA LEU A 224 -10.57 42.90 25.06
C LEU A 224 -11.52 41.70 25.12
N ASN A 225 -12.69 41.83 25.76
CA ASN A 225 -13.73 40.79 25.74
C ASN A 225 -14.15 40.43 24.31
N ASP A 226 -14.26 41.42 23.43
CA ASP A 226 -14.64 41.20 22.03
C ASP A 226 -13.54 40.49 21.20
N LYS A 227 -12.27 40.60 21.63
CA LYS A 227 -11.16 39.78 21.12
C LYS A 227 -11.13 38.39 21.76
N LEU A 228 -11.45 38.30 23.05
CA LEU A 228 -11.47 37.05 23.82
C LEU A 228 -12.58 36.11 23.29
N SER A 229 -13.80 36.60 23.09
CA SER A 229 -14.89 35.83 22.48
C SER A 229 -14.59 35.39 21.04
N ARG A 230 -13.85 36.19 20.28
CA ARG A 230 -13.36 35.79 18.94
C ARG A 230 -12.27 34.72 19.02
N ALA A 231 -11.41 34.76 20.05
CA ALA A 231 -10.40 33.74 20.31
C ALA A 231 -11.03 32.41 20.77
N GLU A 232 -11.99 32.44 21.69
CA GLU A 232 -12.77 31.27 22.15
C GLU A 232 -13.47 30.57 20.98
N LYS A 233 -14.21 31.32 20.16
CA LYS A 233 -14.84 30.79 18.92
C LYS A 233 -13.81 30.30 17.89
N GLY A 234 -12.56 30.77 17.96
CA GLY A 234 -11.43 30.25 17.21
C GLY A 234 -10.89 28.93 17.77
N ILE A 235 -10.78 28.81 19.09
CA ILE A 235 -10.35 27.61 19.81
C ILE A 235 -11.36 26.48 19.61
N GLU A 236 -12.65 26.73 19.84
CA GLU A 236 -13.72 25.74 19.68
C GLU A 236 -13.77 25.16 18.24
N ARG A 237 -13.54 26.01 17.23
CA ARG A 237 -13.39 25.57 15.83
C ARG A 237 -12.15 24.71 15.61
N ARG A 238 -11.02 25.05 16.24
CA ARG A 238 -9.78 24.25 16.16
C ARG A 238 -9.90 22.93 16.91
N GLU A 239 -10.60 22.87 18.04
CA GLU A 239 -10.86 21.63 18.78
C GLU A 239 -11.78 20.69 17.99
N LYS A 240 -12.85 21.21 17.37
CA LYS A 240 -13.70 20.42 16.46
C LYS A 240 -12.91 19.90 15.25
N GLN A 241 -11.99 20.71 14.70
CA GLN A 241 -11.05 20.24 13.67
C GLN A 241 -10.09 19.17 14.21
N LEU A 242 -9.49 19.36 15.39
CA LEU A 242 -8.58 18.40 16.02
C LEU A 242 -9.24 17.05 16.28
N ASN A 243 -10.45 17.03 16.83
CA ASN A 243 -11.22 15.79 17.02
C ASN A 243 -11.55 15.12 15.68
N SER A 244 -11.92 15.89 14.64
CA SER A 244 -12.15 15.33 13.30
C SER A 244 -10.86 14.75 12.68
N MET A 245 -9.70 15.35 12.96
CA MET A 245 -8.39 14.86 12.50
C MET A 245 -7.95 13.62 13.28
N GLY A 246 -8.15 13.61 14.60
CA GLY A 246 -7.87 12.47 15.48
C GLY A 246 -8.68 11.23 15.08
N ASN A 247 -9.99 11.38 14.86
CA ASN A 247 -10.85 10.27 14.42
C ASN A 247 -10.41 9.70 13.05
N ARG A 248 -9.91 10.54 12.13
CA ARG A 248 -9.34 10.07 10.86
C ARG A 248 -7.97 9.41 11.03
N LEU A 249 -7.14 9.90 11.97
CA LEU A 249 -5.85 9.28 12.29
C LEU A 249 -6.06 7.89 12.90
N GLU A 250 -6.99 7.76 13.84
CA GLU A 250 -7.32 6.50 14.50
C GLU A 250 -7.90 5.46 13.51
N LEU A 251 -8.70 5.91 12.54
CA LEU A 251 -9.16 5.06 11.43
C LEU A 251 -8.01 4.62 10.53
N ALA A 252 -7.15 5.56 10.10
CA ALA A 252 -5.99 5.27 9.26
C ALA A 252 -4.97 4.34 9.96
N GLN A 253 -4.79 4.46 11.28
CA GLN A 253 -3.96 3.54 12.07
C GLN A 253 -4.55 2.12 12.07
N ARG A 254 -5.86 1.94 12.25
CA ARG A 254 -6.51 0.63 12.14
C ARG A 254 -6.37 0.05 10.73
N GLU A 255 -6.57 0.86 9.69
CA GLU A 255 -6.36 0.44 8.29
C GLU A 255 -4.89 0.03 8.03
N GLN A 256 -3.92 0.72 8.64
CA GLN A 256 -2.49 0.40 8.56
C GLN A 256 -2.10 -0.86 9.36
N GLU A 257 -2.68 -1.08 10.54
CA GLU A 257 -2.52 -2.29 11.34
C GLU A 257 -3.08 -3.52 10.59
N GLU A 258 -4.27 -3.41 10.01
CA GLU A 258 -4.80 -4.47 9.17
C GLU A 258 -3.98 -4.67 7.89
N ALA A 259 -3.50 -3.60 7.24
CA ALA A 259 -2.68 -3.71 6.03
C ALA A 259 -1.32 -4.36 6.31
N THR A 260 -0.69 -4.06 7.45
CA THR A 260 0.57 -4.70 7.87
C THR A 260 0.37 -6.16 8.29
N ALA A 261 -0.76 -6.49 8.94
CA ALA A 261 -1.15 -7.89 9.21
C ALA A 261 -1.36 -8.68 7.90
N ARG A 262 -2.11 -8.12 6.93
CA ARG A 262 -2.28 -8.70 5.59
C ARG A 262 -0.93 -8.87 4.86
N ALA A 263 -0.05 -7.89 4.93
CA ALA A 263 1.29 -7.97 4.35
C ALA A 263 2.17 -9.04 5.00
N ALA A 264 2.04 -9.28 6.31
CA ALA A 264 2.73 -10.36 7.02
C ALA A 264 2.27 -11.75 6.52
N THR A 265 0.95 -11.99 6.43
CA THR A 265 0.43 -13.26 5.90
C THR A 265 0.81 -13.50 4.42
N LEU A 266 0.87 -12.44 3.62
CA LEU A 266 1.30 -12.52 2.22
C LEU A 266 2.81 -12.83 2.10
N ARG A 267 3.65 -12.29 2.98
CA ARG A 267 5.08 -12.66 3.07
C ARG A 267 5.24 -14.13 3.46
N GLU A 268 4.51 -14.60 4.48
CA GLU A 268 4.56 -16.01 4.88
C GLU A 268 4.11 -16.95 3.75
N HIS A 269 3.06 -16.60 3.00
CA HIS A 269 2.65 -17.35 1.82
C HIS A 269 3.69 -17.32 0.69
N LEU A 270 4.37 -16.20 0.48
CA LEU A 270 5.42 -16.03 -0.53
C LEU A 270 6.68 -16.83 -0.17
N ASP A 271 7.10 -16.87 1.08
CA ASP A 271 8.22 -17.71 1.54
C ASP A 271 7.86 -19.20 1.48
N ASN A 272 6.65 -19.59 1.85
CA ASN A 272 6.15 -20.95 1.64
C ASN A 272 6.11 -21.34 0.14
N ALA A 273 5.82 -20.39 -0.75
CA ALA A 273 5.89 -20.60 -2.20
C ALA A 273 7.34 -20.70 -2.69
N ASN A 274 8.26 -19.89 -2.17
CA ASN A 274 9.70 -19.96 -2.47
C ASN A 274 10.32 -21.29 -2.03
N ILE A 275 9.98 -21.78 -0.83
CA ILE A 275 10.43 -23.09 -0.32
C ILE A 275 9.96 -24.23 -1.26
N LYS A 276 8.69 -24.20 -1.67
CA LYS A 276 8.13 -25.16 -2.64
C LYS A 276 8.80 -25.02 -4.01
N LEU A 277 9.06 -23.80 -4.48
CA LEU A 277 9.77 -23.56 -5.74
C LEU A 277 11.18 -24.14 -5.71
N GLU A 278 11.93 -23.95 -4.62
CA GLU A 278 13.29 -24.49 -4.50
C GLU A 278 13.30 -26.01 -4.37
N GLN A 279 12.32 -26.60 -3.66
CA GLN A 279 12.09 -28.06 -3.70
C GLN A 279 11.82 -28.55 -5.13
N THR A 280 10.94 -27.88 -5.90
CA THR A 280 10.68 -28.28 -7.30
C THR A 280 11.92 -28.13 -8.19
N LYS A 281 12.73 -27.08 -8.04
CA LYS A 281 14.03 -26.94 -8.73
C LYS A 281 14.98 -28.08 -8.39
N GLN A 282 15.10 -28.47 -7.12
CA GLN A 282 15.94 -29.60 -6.71
C GLN A 282 15.47 -30.91 -7.35
N THR A 283 14.15 -31.18 -7.39
CA THR A 283 13.61 -32.34 -8.12
C THR A 283 13.78 -32.24 -9.64
N LEU A 284 13.75 -31.04 -10.22
CA LEU A 284 14.03 -30.82 -11.64
C LEU A 284 15.51 -31.09 -11.96
N ILE A 285 16.42 -30.71 -11.07
CA ILE A 285 17.86 -30.98 -11.19
C ILE A 285 18.14 -32.49 -11.06
N SER A 286 17.50 -33.20 -10.12
CA SER A 286 17.68 -34.66 -10.00
C SER A 286 17.12 -35.41 -11.21
N THR A 287 15.88 -35.12 -11.62
CA THR A 287 15.27 -35.72 -12.82
C THR A 287 16.01 -35.35 -14.11
N THR A 288 16.57 -34.16 -14.24
CA THR A 288 17.44 -33.80 -15.38
C THR A 288 18.74 -34.59 -15.38
N LYS A 289 19.33 -34.85 -14.20
CA LYS A 289 20.53 -35.70 -14.05
C LYS A 289 20.23 -37.16 -14.39
N GLU A 290 19.09 -37.69 -13.94
CA GLU A 290 18.59 -39.03 -14.29
C GLU A 290 18.29 -39.16 -15.79
N LEU A 291 17.62 -38.16 -16.38
CA LEU A 291 17.35 -38.10 -17.81
C LEU A 291 18.66 -38.06 -18.60
N LYS A 292 19.66 -37.27 -18.16
CA LYS A 292 20.98 -37.23 -18.79
C LYS A 292 21.66 -38.60 -18.76
N ASN A 293 21.72 -39.24 -17.58
CA ASN A 293 22.26 -40.61 -17.46
C ASN A 293 21.53 -41.57 -18.41
N SER A 294 20.20 -41.51 -18.47
CA SER A 294 19.39 -42.34 -19.37
C SER A 294 19.65 -42.04 -20.86
N THR A 295 19.94 -40.79 -21.25
CA THR A 295 20.37 -40.45 -22.60
C THR A 295 21.79 -40.94 -22.91
N ASP A 296 22.71 -40.88 -21.95
CA ASP A 296 24.08 -41.39 -22.10
C ASP A 296 24.09 -42.92 -22.21
N ASP A 297 23.24 -43.63 -21.46
CA ASP A 297 23.04 -45.07 -21.59
C ASP A 297 22.30 -45.45 -22.89
N ASN A 298 21.34 -44.64 -23.35
CA ASN A 298 20.77 -44.79 -24.70
C ASN A 298 21.84 -44.59 -25.78
N ASN A 299 22.79 -43.66 -25.60
CA ASN A 299 23.88 -43.41 -26.54
C ASN A 299 24.92 -44.54 -26.50
N ARG A 300 25.23 -45.13 -25.34
CA ARG A 300 26.00 -46.37 -25.21
C ARG A 300 25.33 -47.51 -25.97
N MET A 301 24.05 -47.78 -25.69
CA MET A 301 23.24 -48.79 -26.39
C MET A 301 23.17 -48.55 -27.91
N ARG A 302 23.01 -47.31 -28.37
CA ARG A 302 23.06 -46.96 -29.81
C ARG A 302 24.43 -47.22 -30.42
N ASN A 303 25.51 -46.92 -29.70
CA ASN A 303 26.87 -47.21 -30.14
C ASN A 303 27.14 -48.72 -30.20
N ASP A 304 26.63 -49.50 -29.25
CA ASP A 304 26.78 -50.96 -29.26
C ASP A 304 25.88 -51.63 -30.32
N ILE A 305 24.66 -51.13 -30.56
CA ILE A 305 23.85 -51.49 -31.73
C ILE A 305 24.57 -51.12 -33.04
N SER A 306 25.32 -50.00 -33.08
CA SER A 306 26.14 -49.61 -34.24
C SER A 306 27.33 -50.54 -34.43
N LYS A 307 28.04 -50.94 -33.37
CA LYS A 307 29.09 -51.98 -33.39
C LYS A 307 28.54 -53.32 -33.87
N LEU A 308 27.42 -53.78 -33.30
CA LEU A 308 26.75 -55.03 -33.67
C LEU A 308 26.24 -54.99 -35.11
N ARG A 309 25.74 -53.84 -35.61
CA ARG A 309 25.40 -53.67 -37.03
C ARG A 309 26.62 -53.69 -37.93
N LYS A 310 27.75 -53.07 -37.54
CA LYS A 310 29.01 -53.16 -38.29
C LYS A 310 29.56 -54.58 -38.32
N GLN A 311 29.48 -55.31 -37.20
CA GLN A 311 29.82 -56.73 -37.11
C GLN A 311 28.87 -57.59 -37.97
N LEU A 312 27.56 -57.34 -37.93
CA LEU A 312 26.58 -58.03 -38.77
C LEU A 312 26.86 -57.78 -40.25
N VAL A 313 27.20 -56.55 -40.66
CA VAL A 313 27.60 -56.21 -42.03
C VAL A 313 28.94 -56.84 -42.40
N GLN A 314 29.91 -56.93 -41.49
CA GLN A 314 31.17 -57.67 -41.71
C GLN A 314 30.93 -59.17 -41.85
N GLN A 315 30.06 -59.77 -41.04
CA GLN A 315 29.72 -61.20 -41.13
C GLN A 315 28.84 -61.48 -42.34
N THR A 316 27.97 -60.56 -42.75
CA THR A 316 27.22 -60.64 -44.01
C THR A 316 28.16 -60.51 -45.20
N LYS A 317 29.16 -59.61 -45.16
CA LYS A 317 30.23 -59.56 -46.17
C LYS A 317 31.09 -60.83 -46.16
N LYS A 318 31.42 -61.41 -45.00
CA LYS A 318 32.12 -62.71 -44.93
C LYS A 318 31.26 -63.85 -45.49
N TYR A 319 29.96 -63.85 -45.20
CA TYR A 319 29.02 -64.84 -45.75
C TYR A 319 28.92 -64.69 -47.27
N GLN A 320 28.70 -63.46 -47.77
CA GLN A 320 28.69 -63.15 -49.20
C GLN A 320 30.04 -63.46 -49.86
N LEU A 321 31.17 -63.25 -49.20
CA LEU A 321 32.50 -63.64 -49.70
C LEU A 321 32.73 -65.16 -49.66
N LEU A 322 32.10 -65.90 -48.73
CA LEU A 322 32.14 -67.36 -48.68
C LEU A 322 31.17 -68.01 -49.67
N GLU A 323 30.03 -67.37 -49.91
CA GLU A 323 29.02 -67.75 -50.91
C GLU A 323 29.51 -67.42 -52.32
N GLN A 324 30.14 -66.26 -52.51
CA GLN A 324 30.94 -65.95 -53.69
C GLN A 324 32.13 -66.89 -53.81
N ALA A 325 32.91 -67.19 -52.75
CA ALA A 325 34.01 -68.14 -52.85
C ALA A 325 33.53 -69.57 -53.17
N LYS A 326 32.32 -69.96 -52.74
CA LYS A 326 31.69 -71.22 -53.15
C LYS A 326 31.30 -71.18 -54.62
N ALA A 327 30.62 -70.12 -55.06
CA ALA A 327 30.24 -69.93 -56.45
C ALA A 327 31.46 -69.79 -57.38
N THR A 328 32.55 -69.15 -56.92
CA THR A 328 33.82 -69.12 -57.65
C THR A 328 34.45 -70.49 -57.64
N MET A 329 34.55 -71.21 -56.52
CA MET A 329 35.07 -72.60 -56.49
C MET A 329 34.30 -73.56 -57.40
N GLU A 330 32.97 -73.44 -57.47
CA GLU A 330 32.14 -74.19 -58.41
C GLU A 330 32.42 -73.74 -59.86
N SER A 331 32.53 -72.42 -60.11
CA SER A 331 32.98 -71.90 -61.41
C SER A 331 34.44 -72.21 -61.73
N GLU A 332 35.29 -72.48 -60.75
CA GLU A 332 36.74 -72.70 -60.85
C GLU A 332 37.06 -74.17 -61.02
N ARG A 333 36.21 -75.08 -60.54
CA ARG A 333 36.20 -76.46 -61.02
C ARG A 333 35.94 -76.51 -62.53
N GLU A 334 35.05 -75.65 -63.03
CA GLU A 334 34.74 -75.51 -64.45
C GLU A 334 35.81 -74.68 -65.21
N ARG A 335 36.31 -73.60 -64.61
CA ARG A 335 37.27 -72.66 -65.19
C ARG A 335 38.70 -73.19 -65.15
N LEU A 336 39.12 -73.99 -64.17
CA LEU A 336 40.45 -74.64 -64.18
C LEU A 336 40.58 -75.70 -65.28
N ARG A 337 39.46 -76.25 -65.78
CA ARG A 337 39.44 -77.03 -67.04
C ARG A 337 39.73 -76.16 -68.28
N GLN A 338 39.61 -74.85 -68.19
CA GLN A 338 39.85 -73.90 -69.30
C GLN A 338 41.10 -73.02 -69.07
N GLN A 339 41.47 -72.70 -67.83
CA GLN A 339 42.57 -71.81 -67.49
C GLN A 339 43.96 -72.43 -67.66
N VAL A 340 44.07 -73.76 -67.73
CA VAL A 340 45.27 -74.43 -68.24
C VAL A 340 45.63 -73.93 -69.66
N SER A 341 44.66 -73.39 -70.43
CA SER A 341 44.85 -72.79 -71.76
C SER A 341 44.98 -71.25 -71.76
N VAL A 342 44.91 -70.58 -70.60
CA VAL A 342 44.83 -69.10 -70.50
C VAL A 342 45.88 -68.49 -69.55
N MET A 343 46.34 -69.20 -68.52
CA MET A 343 47.36 -68.69 -67.59
C MET A 343 48.70 -68.31 -68.27
N GLU A 344 48.96 -68.80 -69.48
CA GLU A 344 50.11 -68.43 -70.31
C GLU A 344 50.13 -66.97 -70.78
N ARG A 345 49.00 -66.23 -70.72
CA ARG A 345 48.85 -64.93 -71.42
C ARG A 345 48.69 -63.67 -70.56
N GLU A 346 48.25 -63.77 -69.31
CA GLU A 346 47.84 -62.58 -68.52
C GLU A 346 48.89 -62.06 -67.52
N ILE A 347 50.00 -62.79 -67.30
CA ILE A 347 51.14 -62.35 -66.48
C ILE A 347 51.75 -61.01 -67.00
N MET A 348 51.57 -60.70 -68.28
CA MET A 348 52.10 -59.50 -68.94
C MET A 348 51.42 -58.17 -68.57
N LEU A 349 50.19 -58.16 -68.04
CA LEU A 349 49.42 -56.92 -67.89
C LEU A 349 49.47 -56.29 -66.47
N GLY A 350 49.80 -57.06 -65.43
CA GLY A 350 49.78 -56.58 -64.04
C GLY A 350 50.77 -55.44 -63.73
N ASN A 351 51.93 -55.42 -64.40
CA ASN A 351 53.00 -54.46 -64.11
C ASN A 351 52.66 -52.98 -64.43
N LYS A 352 51.55 -52.70 -65.12
CA LYS A 352 51.25 -51.35 -65.64
C LYS A 352 50.33 -50.49 -64.77
N HIS A 353 49.90 -50.96 -63.60
CA HIS A 353 49.09 -50.18 -62.66
C HIS A 353 49.89 -49.59 -61.48
N ALA A 354 50.99 -50.25 -61.07
CA ALA A 354 51.80 -49.87 -59.89
C ALA A 354 52.60 -48.54 -60.03
N GLU A 355 52.54 -47.88 -61.19
CA GLU A 355 53.19 -46.58 -61.41
C GLU A 355 52.25 -45.39 -61.15
N ALA A 356 50.92 -45.59 -61.16
CA ALA A 356 49.95 -44.50 -61.02
C ALA A 356 49.95 -43.89 -59.61
N GLU A 357 49.92 -44.75 -58.59
CA GLU A 357 49.77 -44.38 -57.17
C GLU A 357 50.93 -43.53 -56.62
N ARG A 358 52.10 -43.53 -57.28
CA ARG A 358 53.26 -42.72 -56.86
C ARG A 358 53.06 -41.22 -57.05
N ARG A 359 52.25 -40.78 -58.02
CA ARG A 359 52.10 -39.36 -58.37
C ARG A 359 51.17 -38.59 -57.43
N GLU A 360 50.27 -39.27 -56.75
CA GLU A 360 49.29 -38.63 -55.86
C GLU A 360 49.94 -38.20 -54.52
N ILE A 361 50.95 -38.95 -54.07
CA ILE A 361 51.73 -38.70 -52.84
C ILE A 361 52.57 -37.41 -52.93
N GLU A 362 53.03 -37.01 -54.12
CA GLU A 362 53.80 -35.77 -54.30
C GLU A 362 52.96 -34.50 -54.13
N ASN A 363 51.66 -34.54 -54.45
CA ASN A 363 50.80 -33.35 -54.39
C ASN A 363 50.46 -32.97 -52.94
N LEU A 364 50.19 -33.95 -52.07
CA LEU A 364 49.88 -33.71 -50.65
C LEU A 364 51.03 -33.04 -49.88
N ASN A 365 52.29 -33.22 -50.33
CA ASN A 365 53.43 -32.52 -49.74
C ASN A 365 53.45 -31.01 -50.08
N ARG A 366 52.89 -30.58 -51.22
CA ARG A 366 52.87 -29.16 -51.63
C ARG A 366 51.89 -28.32 -50.79
N GLU A 367 50.77 -28.90 -50.37
CA GLU A 367 49.77 -28.21 -49.55
C GLU A 367 50.30 -27.92 -48.13
N LYS A 368 51.10 -28.83 -47.58
CA LYS A 368 51.78 -28.71 -46.27
C LYS A 368 52.68 -27.47 -46.18
N ASP A 369 53.43 -27.18 -47.25
CA ASP A 369 54.36 -26.04 -47.28
C ASP A 369 53.65 -24.68 -47.44
N ILE A 370 52.43 -24.66 -47.99
CA ILE A 370 51.59 -23.46 -48.07
C ILE A 370 51.03 -23.11 -46.68
N LEU A 371 50.57 -24.11 -45.92
CA LEU A 371 50.08 -23.91 -44.55
C LEU A 371 51.17 -23.38 -43.60
N ASN A 372 52.38 -23.93 -43.67
CA ASN A 372 53.52 -23.44 -42.87
C ASN A 372 53.82 -21.94 -43.12
N LYS A 373 53.77 -21.49 -44.38
CA LYS A 373 54.02 -20.07 -44.74
C LYS A 373 52.94 -19.12 -44.22
N ASN A 374 51.69 -19.57 -44.09
CA ASN A 374 50.61 -18.76 -43.53
C ASN A 374 50.74 -18.61 -42.00
N ILE A 375 51.12 -19.68 -41.29
CA ILE A 375 51.40 -19.63 -39.84
C ILE A 375 52.52 -18.61 -39.55
N GLN A 376 53.58 -18.61 -40.36
CA GLN A 376 54.73 -17.74 -40.14
C GLN A 376 54.45 -16.25 -40.42
N LYS A 377 53.41 -15.91 -41.20
CA LYS A 377 52.90 -14.52 -41.30
C LYS A 377 52.21 -14.06 -40.03
N ILE A 378 51.26 -14.86 -39.53
CA ILE A 378 50.51 -14.57 -38.29
C ILE A 378 51.46 -14.42 -37.10
N GLN A 379 52.53 -15.23 -37.08
CA GLN A 379 53.57 -15.15 -36.05
C GLN A 379 54.38 -13.84 -36.09
N ASN A 380 54.61 -13.26 -37.27
CA ASN A 380 55.25 -11.95 -37.41
C ASN A 380 54.30 -10.80 -37.03
N GLU A 381 53.04 -10.85 -37.47
CA GLU A 381 52.01 -9.87 -37.09
C GLU A 381 51.79 -9.84 -35.56
N ALA A 382 51.83 -11.00 -34.89
CA ALA A 382 51.81 -11.08 -33.42
C ALA A 382 53.06 -10.45 -32.78
N MET A 383 54.22 -10.54 -33.41
CA MET A 383 55.49 -9.99 -32.92
C MET A 383 55.57 -8.47 -33.09
N GLU A 384 55.02 -7.91 -34.18
CA GLU A 384 54.88 -6.45 -34.36
C GLU A 384 53.89 -5.86 -33.34
N ASN A 385 52.76 -6.52 -33.09
CA ASN A 385 51.82 -6.11 -32.03
C ASN A 385 52.46 -6.17 -30.63
N LEU A 386 53.33 -7.15 -30.36
CA LEU A 386 54.07 -7.23 -29.11
C LEU A 386 55.11 -6.09 -28.98
N GLN A 387 55.75 -5.66 -30.07
CA GLN A 387 56.64 -4.49 -30.07
C GLN A 387 55.87 -3.18 -29.84
N LEU A 388 54.70 -3.02 -30.45
CA LEU A 388 53.82 -1.88 -30.21
C LEU A 388 53.35 -1.82 -28.74
N LEU A 389 53.01 -2.96 -28.15
CA LEU A 389 52.62 -3.06 -26.74
C LEU A 389 53.78 -2.67 -25.80
N ASN A 390 54.99 -3.15 -26.07
CA ASN A 390 56.19 -2.77 -25.31
C ASN A 390 56.49 -1.27 -25.41
N LEU A 391 56.30 -0.65 -26.59
CA LEU A 391 56.49 0.79 -26.77
C LEU A 391 55.47 1.61 -25.97
N GLN A 392 54.20 1.17 -25.94
CA GLN A 392 53.17 1.79 -25.10
C GLN A 392 53.45 1.59 -23.60
N GLU A 393 53.99 0.44 -23.18
CA GLU A 393 54.36 0.23 -21.79
C GLU A 393 55.60 1.04 -21.36
N GLN A 394 56.59 1.23 -22.24
CA GLN A 394 57.68 2.18 -21.97
C GLN A 394 57.14 3.62 -21.82
N ARG A 395 56.18 4.01 -22.66
CA ARG A 395 55.52 5.32 -22.58
C ARG A 395 54.68 5.48 -21.31
N ARG A 396 54.02 4.43 -20.85
CA ARG A 396 53.36 4.36 -19.52
C ARG A 396 54.37 4.58 -18.40
N LYS A 397 55.51 3.88 -18.41
CA LYS A 397 56.56 4.00 -17.39
C LYS A 397 57.22 5.40 -17.37
N GLN A 398 57.32 6.07 -18.52
CA GLN A 398 57.75 7.48 -18.58
C GLN A 398 56.74 8.42 -17.90
N LEU A 399 55.44 8.27 -18.21
CA LEU A 399 54.38 9.07 -17.57
C LEU A 399 54.25 8.79 -16.06
N GLU A 400 54.43 7.55 -15.64
CA GLU A 400 54.47 7.17 -14.21
C GLU A 400 55.65 7.84 -13.50
N HIS A 401 56.83 7.89 -14.12
CA HIS A 401 57.99 8.59 -13.58
C HIS A 401 57.82 10.12 -13.54
N GLU A 402 57.21 10.73 -14.56
CA GLU A 402 56.85 12.16 -14.55
C GLU A 402 55.87 12.51 -13.42
N VAL A 403 54.92 11.62 -13.12
CA VAL A 403 54.00 11.75 -11.97
C VAL A 403 54.72 11.59 -10.64
N GLU A 404 55.68 10.67 -10.50
CA GLU A 404 56.51 10.56 -9.28
C GLU A 404 57.37 11.82 -9.05
N VAL A 405 58.03 12.32 -10.10
CA VAL A 405 58.84 13.56 -10.04
C VAL A 405 57.97 14.77 -9.70
N SER A 406 56.75 14.86 -10.25
CA SER A 406 55.80 15.92 -9.92
C SER A 406 55.32 15.84 -8.46
N ASN A 407 55.03 14.64 -7.94
CA ASN A 407 54.68 14.45 -6.53
C ASN A 407 55.85 14.78 -5.58
N ALA A 408 57.09 14.46 -5.96
CA ALA A 408 58.28 14.88 -5.22
C ALA A 408 58.43 16.41 -5.19
N GLN A 409 58.16 17.10 -6.30
CA GLN A 409 58.16 18.55 -6.40
C GLN A 409 57.08 19.18 -5.50
N VAL A 410 55.87 18.63 -5.46
CA VAL A 410 54.77 19.07 -4.57
C VAL A 410 55.14 18.89 -3.10
N ASN A 411 55.72 17.76 -2.70
CA ASN A 411 56.18 17.55 -1.31
C ASN A 411 57.32 18.51 -0.93
N LYS A 412 58.22 18.84 -1.87
CA LYS A 412 59.26 19.84 -1.66
C LYS A 412 58.68 21.24 -1.45
N GLN A 413 57.63 21.61 -2.18
CA GLN A 413 56.91 22.88 -1.96
C GLN A 413 56.17 22.92 -0.61
N ARG A 414 55.56 21.81 -0.16
CA ARG A 414 54.92 21.71 1.17
C ARG A 414 55.91 21.94 2.32
N LEU A 415 57.14 21.45 2.21
CA LEU A 415 58.19 21.70 3.21
C LEU A 415 58.64 23.18 3.25
N VAL A 416 58.64 23.88 2.11
CA VAL A 416 58.95 25.33 2.05
C VAL A 416 57.83 26.16 2.68
N ILE A 417 56.56 25.79 2.49
CA ILE A 417 55.42 26.44 3.15
C ILE A 417 55.54 26.33 4.68
N LEU A 418 55.78 25.12 5.20
CA LEU A 418 55.94 24.87 6.65
C LEU A 418 57.11 25.67 7.27
N GLN A 419 58.16 25.96 6.49
CA GLN A 419 59.26 26.81 6.94
C GLN A 419 58.83 28.29 7.01
N MET A 420 58.15 28.81 5.97
CA MET A 420 57.68 30.21 5.96
C MET A 420 56.61 30.47 7.03
N GLU A 421 55.81 29.47 7.39
CA GLU A 421 54.88 29.56 8.53
C GLU A 421 55.63 29.79 9.87
N LYS A 422 56.74 29.08 10.10
CA LYS A 422 57.59 29.27 11.29
C LYS A 422 58.32 30.62 11.31
N ASP A 423 58.84 31.06 10.17
CA ASP A 423 59.50 32.37 10.09
C ASP A 423 58.50 33.52 10.31
N LYS A 424 57.22 33.36 9.93
CA LYS A 424 56.13 34.30 10.24
C LYS A 424 55.83 34.37 11.75
N ASP A 425 55.86 33.25 12.46
CA ASP A 425 55.61 33.21 13.91
C ASP A 425 56.77 33.84 14.72
N ARG A 426 58.03 33.66 14.30
CA ARG A 426 59.18 34.32 14.97
C ARG A 426 59.11 35.85 14.89
N MET A 427 58.70 36.40 13.75
CA MET A 427 58.53 37.86 13.57
C MET A 427 57.46 38.46 14.49
N LEU A 428 56.47 37.67 14.91
CA LEU A 428 55.45 38.09 15.89
C LEU A 428 56.04 38.23 17.29
N GLU A 429 56.88 37.30 17.72
CA GLU A 429 57.57 37.35 19.03
C GLU A 429 58.55 38.53 19.12
N GLU A 430 59.32 38.77 18.05
CA GLU A 430 60.24 39.93 17.93
C GLU A 430 59.48 41.28 18.00
N THR A 431 58.24 41.34 17.51
CA THR A 431 57.40 42.55 17.56
C THR A 431 56.88 42.85 18.98
N ILE A 432 56.51 41.84 19.75
CA ILE A 432 55.99 42.00 21.12
C ILE A 432 57.10 42.53 22.04
N ALA A 433 58.30 41.95 21.98
CA ALA A 433 59.43 42.31 22.85
C ALA A 433 59.94 43.75 22.66
N LEU A 434 59.68 44.37 21.50
CA LEU A 434 59.99 45.79 21.25
C LEU A 434 58.95 46.74 21.86
N ASN A 435 57.72 46.28 22.07
CA ASN A 435 56.62 47.13 22.57
C ASN A 435 56.72 47.33 24.09
N ASP A 436 56.99 46.26 24.85
CA ASP A 436 57.22 46.31 26.31
C ASP A 436 58.35 47.29 26.70
N LYS A 437 59.31 47.51 25.79
CA LYS A 437 60.46 48.41 25.99
C LYS A 437 60.11 49.90 25.93
N ILE A 438 58.93 50.25 25.42
CA ILE A 438 58.46 51.64 25.32
C ILE A 438 57.79 52.07 26.64
N ASP A 439 57.02 51.18 27.25
CA ASP A 439 56.23 51.49 28.46
C ASP A 439 57.12 51.80 29.67
N GLU A 440 58.24 51.07 29.87
CA GLU A 440 59.20 51.34 30.95
C GLU A 440 59.70 52.80 30.99
N ILE A 441 59.92 53.42 29.83
CA ILE A 441 60.51 54.75 29.71
C ILE A 441 59.49 55.85 30.05
N THR A 442 58.19 55.58 29.88
CA THR A 442 57.15 56.61 30.09
C THR A 442 56.86 56.92 31.57
N GLU A 443 57.06 55.97 32.49
CA GLU A 443 56.67 56.15 33.89
C GLU A 443 57.75 56.84 34.74
N GLU A 444 59.04 56.76 34.38
CA GLU A 444 60.13 57.45 35.11
C GLU A 444 59.96 58.99 35.09
N VAL A 445 59.40 59.54 34.01
CA VAL A 445 59.16 60.97 33.83
C VAL A 445 58.15 61.53 34.85
N ARG A 446 57.17 60.73 35.28
CA ARG A 446 56.07 61.16 36.17
C ARG A 446 56.53 61.56 37.57
N LEU A 447 57.45 60.79 38.15
CA LEU A 447 57.82 60.93 39.56
C LEU A 447 58.52 62.26 39.86
N ARG A 448 59.27 62.82 38.90
CA ARG A 448 60.03 64.07 39.07
C ARG A 448 59.18 65.33 39.20
N THR A 449 57.86 65.26 38.96
CA THR A 449 56.99 66.45 38.96
C THR A 449 56.40 66.79 40.33
N ALA A 450 56.43 65.87 41.31
CA ALA A 450 55.73 66.03 42.59
C ALA A 450 56.45 66.96 43.58
N ASP A 451 57.76 66.78 43.76
CA ASP A 451 58.56 67.35 44.88
C ASP A 451 58.57 68.89 44.97
N ILE A 452 58.20 69.58 43.89
CA ILE A 452 58.29 71.04 43.76
C ILE A 452 57.12 71.77 44.46
N LEU A 453 56.01 71.09 44.74
CA LEU A 453 54.77 71.72 45.21
C LEU A 453 54.79 72.14 46.69
N ASP A 454 55.28 71.29 47.60
CA ASP A 454 54.99 71.42 49.03
C ASP A 454 55.75 72.55 49.76
N LEU A 455 56.99 72.83 49.36
CA LEU A 455 57.85 73.82 50.02
C LEU A 455 57.30 75.26 49.96
N ASN A 456 56.39 75.56 49.03
CA ASN A 456 55.84 76.91 48.82
C ASN A 456 54.70 77.31 49.78
N LYS A 457 54.25 76.41 50.67
CA LYS A 457 53.04 76.62 51.49
C LYS A 457 53.32 77.22 52.87
N ALA A 458 54.31 76.70 53.60
CA ALA A 458 54.54 77.00 55.02
C ALA A 458 54.85 78.48 55.33
N LEU A 459 55.47 79.22 54.41
CA LEU A 459 55.96 80.58 54.65
C LEU A 459 54.85 81.64 54.88
N ARG A 460 53.58 81.31 54.58
CA ARG A 460 52.46 82.28 54.60
C ARG A 460 51.67 82.34 55.91
N GLU A 461 51.86 81.41 56.84
CA GLU A 461 50.90 81.21 57.94
C GLU A 461 51.17 82.09 59.18
N GLU A 462 52.42 82.46 59.49
CA GLU A 462 52.73 83.22 60.71
C GLU A 462 52.35 84.71 60.64
N ALA A 463 52.52 85.35 59.48
CA ALA A 463 52.22 86.78 59.29
C ALA A 463 50.76 87.15 59.59
N ILE A 464 49.85 86.17 59.53
CA ILE A 464 48.41 86.34 59.72
C ILE A 464 48.03 86.36 61.22
N LYS A 465 48.83 85.78 62.12
CA LYS A 465 48.42 85.57 63.52
C LYS A 465 48.35 86.86 64.34
N SER A 466 49.36 87.73 64.23
CA SER A 466 49.47 88.94 65.07
C SER A 466 48.30 89.91 64.87
N ARG A 467 47.85 90.11 63.62
CA ARG A 467 46.77 91.07 63.30
C ARG A 467 45.37 90.59 63.69
N LYS A 468 45.17 89.30 63.97
CA LYS A 468 43.87 88.73 64.33
C LYS A 468 43.40 89.09 65.75
N LEU A 469 44.33 89.23 66.71
CA LEU A 469 43.96 89.21 68.14
C LEU A 469 43.09 90.41 68.58
N SER A 470 43.30 91.59 67.99
CA SER A 470 42.49 92.78 68.31
C SER A 470 41.12 92.81 67.63
N VAL A 471 41.00 92.25 66.41
CA VAL A 471 39.71 92.15 65.71
C VAL A 471 38.84 91.06 66.35
N SER A 472 39.47 89.99 66.86
CA SER A 472 38.82 88.84 67.51
C SER A 472 37.84 89.22 68.63
N LEU A 473 38.12 90.23 69.44
CA LEU A 473 37.34 90.47 70.67
C LEU A 473 35.96 91.10 70.41
N ASP A 474 35.83 91.94 69.37
CA ASP A 474 34.52 92.44 68.91
C ASP A 474 33.88 91.54 67.83
N ALA A 475 34.69 90.83 67.03
CA ALA A 475 34.21 89.78 66.15
C ALA A 475 33.50 88.68 66.96
N THR A 476 34.13 88.08 67.96
CA THR A 476 33.55 86.98 68.77
C THR A 476 32.19 87.31 69.41
N ARG A 477 31.91 88.58 69.70
CA ARG A 477 30.60 89.03 70.23
C ARG A 477 29.49 89.04 69.17
N THR A 478 29.81 89.40 67.93
CA THR A 478 28.88 89.38 66.80
C THR A 478 28.79 87.98 66.17
N GLU A 479 29.93 87.31 66.02
CA GLU A 479 30.07 85.90 65.64
C GLU A 479 29.27 84.99 66.56
N ARG A 480 29.33 85.12 67.90
CA ARG A 480 28.51 84.28 68.80
C ARG A 480 27.01 84.37 68.49
N ASN A 481 26.51 85.58 68.22
CA ASN A 481 25.08 85.79 67.95
C ASN A 481 24.71 85.26 66.54
N MET A 482 25.58 85.46 65.54
CA MET A 482 25.42 84.86 64.21
C MET A 482 25.52 83.33 64.26
N LEU A 483 26.47 82.76 65.00
CA LEU A 483 26.65 81.32 65.17
C LEU A 483 25.45 80.69 65.89
N TYR A 484 24.80 81.38 66.83
CA TYR A 484 23.57 80.89 67.44
C TYR A 484 22.40 80.86 66.44
N LYS A 485 22.27 81.89 65.59
CA LYS A 485 21.29 81.91 64.51
C LYS A 485 21.57 80.80 63.49
N ASN A 486 22.79 80.75 62.94
CA ASN A 486 23.23 79.76 61.97
C ASN A 486 23.17 78.33 62.54
N TYR A 487 23.39 78.13 63.85
CA TYR A 487 23.19 76.83 64.50
C TYR A 487 21.72 76.42 64.55
N THR A 488 20.82 77.37 64.81
CA THR A 488 19.37 77.11 64.78
C THR A 488 18.92 76.77 63.35
N GLU A 489 19.31 77.59 62.37
CA GLU A 489 19.05 77.36 60.95
C GLU A 489 19.63 76.01 60.46
N ALA A 490 20.85 75.65 60.89
CA ALA A 490 21.44 74.35 60.58
C ALA A 490 20.76 73.17 61.30
N VAL A 491 20.21 73.35 62.50
CA VAL A 491 19.40 72.32 63.18
C VAL A 491 18.08 72.09 62.45
N ASP A 492 17.44 73.16 61.98
CA ASP A 492 16.23 73.08 61.16
C ASP A 492 16.52 72.45 59.80
N GLU A 493 17.59 72.84 59.10
CA GLU A 493 18.06 72.17 57.86
C GLU A 493 18.35 70.68 58.09
N ILE A 494 18.99 70.31 59.21
CA ILE A 494 19.23 68.90 59.57
C ILE A 494 17.90 68.15 59.82
N GLN A 495 16.87 68.82 60.35
CA GLN A 495 15.55 68.23 60.57
C GLN A 495 14.79 68.04 59.24
N ASP A 496 14.88 69.01 58.35
CA ASP A 496 14.38 68.98 56.98
C ASP A 496 15.05 67.87 56.15
N LEU A 497 16.38 67.77 56.23
CA LEU A 497 17.16 66.71 55.59
C LEU A 497 16.82 65.33 56.16
N LYS A 498 16.52 65.21 57.47
CA LYS A 498 16.02 63.95 58.07
C LYS A 498 14.62 63.58 57.56
N GLN A 499 13.72 64.54 57.32
CA GLN A 499 12.44 64.26 56.68
C GLN A 499 12.61 63.84 55.22
N LYS A 500 13.44 64.55 54.45
CA LYS A 500 13.81 64.19 53.07
C LYS A 500 14.43 62.78 52.98
N LEU A 501 15.32 62.42 53.92
CA LEU A 501 15.86 61.07 54.04
C LEU A 501 14.80 59.99 54.32
N LYS A 502 13.82 60.27 55.18
CA LYS A 502 12.68 59.35 55.42
C LYS A 502 11.83 59.16 54.16
N MET A 503 11.53 60.24 53.43
CA MET A 503 10.77 60.16 52.18
C MET A 503 11.53 59.37 51.10
N LEU A 504 12.83 59.62 50.94
CA LEU A 504 13.69 58.87 50.02
C LEU A 504 13.81 57.39 50.42
N ALA A 505 13.91 57.07 51.72
CA ALA A 505 13.89 55.68 52.19
C ALA A 505 12.57 54.97 51.85
N TYR A 506 11.43 55.65 52.01
CA TYR A 506 10.13 55.10 51.65
C TYR A 506 10.00 54.86 50.13
N GLN A 507 10.49 55.80 49.31
CA GLN A 507 10.57 55.63 47.86
C GLN A 507 11.51 54.49 47.45
N ILE A 508 12.61 54.27 48.17
CA ILE A 508 13.55 53.16 47.92
C ILE A 508 12.88 51.81 48.20
N GLU A 509 12.14 51.65 49.31
CA GLU A 509 11.41 50.39 49.55
C GLU A 509 10.26 50.19 48.55
N GLN A 510 9.50 51.23 48.20
CA GLN A 510 8.47 51.12 47.17
C GLN A 510 9.07 50.71 45.81
N LEU A 511 10.21 51.28 45.40
CA LEU A 511 10.91 50.89 44.17
C LEU A 511 11.48 49.46 44.23
N LYS A 512 11.94 48.99 45.39
CA LYS A 512 12.35 47.58 45.58
C LYS A 512 11.18 46.62 45.45
N GLU A 513 10.02 46.96 46.01
CA GLU A 513 8.80 46.16 45.89
C GLU A 513 8.31 46.11 44.43
N ASP A 514 8.37 47.24 43.72
CA ASP A 514 8.10 47.36 42.29
C ASP A 514 9.06 46.50 41.42
N ILE A 515 10.35 46.47 41.77
CA ILE A 515 11.37 45.61 41.14
C ILE A 515 11.09 44.14 41.43
N SER A 516 10.77 43.77 42.68
CA SER A 516 10.44 42.40 43.08
C SER A 516 9.19 41.88 42.33
N GLY A 517 8.15 42.72 42.22
CA GLY A 517 6.97 42.46 41.41
C GLY A 517 7.34 42.20 39.94
N LYS A 518 8.16 43.07 39.33
CA LYS A 518 8.62 42.92 37.93
C LYS A 518 9.48 41.68 37.72
N GLU A 519 10.35 41.29 38.66
CA GLU A 519 11.09 40.03 38.60
C GLU A 519 10.19 38.80 38.66
N SER A 520 9.14 38.83 39.49
CA SER A 520 8.16 37.73 39.58
C SER A 520 7.35 37.59 38.28
N GLY A 521 7.00 38.72 37.65
CA GLY A 521 6.39 38.79 36.33
C GLY A 521 7.32 38.28 35.22
N LEU A 522 8.61 38.62 35.28
CA LEU A 522 9.60 38.13 34.32
C LEU A 522 9.74 36.61 34.39
N LYS A 523 9.94 36.05 35.59
CA LYS A 523 10.06 34.59 35.82
C LYS A 523 8.83 33.81 35.37
N THR A 524 7.62 34.38 35.52
CA THR A 524 6.39 33.76 35.01
C THR A 524 6.27 33.84 33.49
N CYS A 525 6.64 34.96 32.87
CA CYS A 525 6.74 35.09 31.41
C CYS A 525 7.78 34.14 30.79
N GLU A 526 8.97 34.01 31.39
CA GLU A 526 9.99 33.02 30.98
C GLU A 526 9.47 31.59 31.07
N GLY A 527 8.77 31.24 32.16
CA GLY A 527 8.13 29.94 32.33
C GLY A 527 7.04 29.64 31.32
N VAL A 528 6.32 30.65 30.81
CA VAL A 528 5.36 30.51 29.71
C VAL A 528 6.08 30.38 28.36
N LEU A 529 7.12 31.18 28.12
CA LEU A 529 7.91 31.15 26.89
C LEU A 529 8.62 29.80 26.70
N ALA A 530 9.20 29.24 27.78
CA ALA A 530 9.79 27.90 27.77
C ALA A 530 8.78 26.80 27.43
N LYS A 531 7.53 26.89 27.96
CA LYS A 531 6.43 25.96 27.61
C LYS A 531 6.02 26.11 26.14
N CYS A 532 5.94 27.34 25.63
CA CYS A 532 5.62 27.60 24.23
C CYS A 532 6.70 27.04 23.29
N ASN A 533 7.98 27.31 23.57
CA ASN A 533 9.11 26.80 22.79
C ASN A 533 9.12 25.27 22.77
N LYS A 534 8.99 24.62 23.93
CA LYS A 534 8.94 23.14 24.01
C LYS A 534 7.79 22.54 23.19
N LYS A 535 6.61 23.20 23.16
CA LYS A 535 5.48 22.77 22.32
C LYS A 535 5.70 23.07 20.83
N ASN A 536 6.46 24.11 20.50
CA ASN A 536 6.85 24.45 19.12
C ASN A 536 7.86 23.43 18.56
N GLU A 537 8.86 23.02 19.37
CA GLU A 537 9.76 21.90 19.06
C GLU A 537 9.00 20.59 18.84
N GLN A 538 8.01 20.29 19.69
CA GLN A 538 7.19 19.10 19.54
C GLN A 538 6.36 19.13 18.24
N LEU A 539 5.69 20.25 17.95
CA LEU A 539 4.93 20.42 16.70
C LEU A 539 5.82 20.37 15.45
N ARG A 540 7.06 20.86 15.51
CA ARG A 540 8.06 20.68 14.43
C ARG A 540 8.36 19.19 14.21
N GLY A 541 8.59 18.43 15.27
CA GLY A 541 8.80 16.98 15.18
C GLY A 541 7.60 16.24 14.57
N GLU A 542 6.38 16.56 15.01
CA GLU A 542 5.13 15.99 14.48
C GLU A 542 4.96 16.31 12.98
N VAL A 543 5.22 17.55 12.55
CA VAL A 543 5.20 17.94 11.13
C VAL A 543 6.28 17.21 10.32
N GLN A 544 7.48 17.06 10.86
CA GLN A 544 8.61 16.42 10.17
C GLN A 544 8.40 14.91 10.02
N ALA A 545 7.80 14.23 11.01
CA ALA A 545 7.35 12.85 10.90
C ALA A 545 6.20 12.69 9.88
N GLY A 546 5.22 13.60 9.90
CA GLY A 546 4.13 13.62 8.92
C GLY A 546 4.62 13.80 7.48
N LEU A 547 5.64 14.62 7.25
CA LEU A 547 6.29 14.77 5.95
C LEU A 547 7.03 13.50 5.50
N ALA A 548 7.66 12.78 6.43
CA ALA A 548 8.33 11.51 6.12
C ALA A 548 7.33 10.43 5.67
N HIS A 549 6.24 10.21 6.43
CA HIS A 549 5.18 9.27 6.03
C HIS A 549 4.48 9.67 4.72
N LEU A 550 4.35 10.97 4.45
CA LEU A 550 3.77 11.45 3.19
C LEU A 550 4.72 11.23 1.99
N ALA A 551 6.03 11.21 2.20
CA ALA A 551 7.02 10.82 1.19
C ALA A 551 7.03 9.30 0.96
N GLU A 552 6.96 8.50 2.04
CA GLU A 552 6.86 7.04 2.04
C GLU A 552 5.61 6.56 1.28
N ALA A 553 4.42 7.07 1.66
CA ALA A 553 3.16 6.75 0.97
C ALA A 553 3.15 7.19 -0.52
N ARG A 554 3.89 8.25 -0.89
CA ARG A 554 4.08 8.62 -2.30
C ARG A 554 4.97 7.62 -3.04
N ALA A 555 6.02 7.09 -2.41
CA ALA A 555 6.84 6.05 -2.99
C ALA A 555 6.00 4.77 -3.24
N ASP A 556 5.21 4.33 -2.26
CA ASP A 556 4.30 3.19 -2.38
C ASP A 556 3.29 3.38 -3.52
N ILE A 557 2.65 4.55 -3.62
CA ILE A 557 1.76 4.88 -4.75
C ILE A 557 2.48 4.80 -6.10
N THR A 558 3.75 5.22 -6.19
CA THR A 558 4.51 5.07 -7.45
C THR A 558 4.90 3.62 -7.76
N ALA A 559 5.22 2.81 -6.75
CA ALA A 559 5.49 1.38 -6.91
C ALA A 559 4.23 0.61 -7.36
N LEU A 560 3.09 0.86 -6.71
CA LEU A 560 1.80 0.25 -7.07
C LEU A 560 1.38 0.59 -8.51
N ARG A 561 1.60 1.82 -8.98
CA ARG A 561 1.34 2.21 -10.39
C ARG A 561 2.28 1.54 -11.39
N GLN A 562 3.53 1.27 -11.02
CA GLN A 562 4.45 0.50 -11.87
C GLN A 562 4.00 -0.96 -11.98
N GLU A 563 3.55 -1.56 -10.88
CA GLU A 563 3.01 -2.92 -10.86
C GLU A 563 1.67 -3.03 -11.62
N GLU A 564 0.78 -2.05 -11.47
CA GLU A 564 -0.46 -1.92 -12.27
C GLU A 564 -0.14 -1.91 -13.78
N ALA A 565 0.84 -1.09 -14.20
CA ALA A 565 1.28 -1.04 -15.60
C ALA A 565 1.94 -2.36 -16.07
N ARG A 566 2.61 -3.10 -15.18
CA ARG A 566 3.19 -4.42 -15.46
C ARG A 566 2.09 -5.48 -15.65
N LEU A 567 1.11 -5.52 -14.75
CA LEU A 567 -0.02 -6.44 -14.80
C LEU A 567 -0.89 -6.18 -16.04
N ASN A 568 -1.17 -4.91 -16.37
CA ASN A 568 -1.93 -4.56 -17.58
C ASN A 568 -1.23 -5.02 -18.87
N ARG A 569 0.11 -4.96 -18.95
CA ARG A 569 0.84 -5.55 -20.08
C ARG A 569 0.66 -7.07 -20.16
N ILE A 570 0.78 -7.78 -19.04
CA ILE A 570 0.62 -9.24 -18.98
C ILE A 570 -0.80 -9.66 -19.37
N ILE A 571 -1.82 -8.91 -18.96
CA ILE A 571 -3.21 -9.12 -19.39
C ILE A 571 -3.32 -8.94 -20.91
N GLN A 572 -2.79 -7.84 -21.47
CA GLN A 572 -2.89 -7.57 -22.91
C GLN A 572 -2.10 -8.58 -23.77
N GLU A 573 -0.94 -9.04 -23.32
CA GLU A 573 -0.19 -10.13 -23.95
C GLU A 573 -0.96 -11.45 -23.89
N SER A 574 -1.62 -11.74 -22.77
CA SER A 574 -2.46 -12.93 -22.58
C SER A 574 -3.73 -12.90 -23.44
N ASP A 575 -4.36 -11.74 -23.60
CA ASP A 575 -5.51 -11.53 -24.47
C ASP A 575 -5.13 -11.73 -25.95
N VAL A 576 -3.97 -11.21 -26.38
CA VAL A 576 -3.42 -11.44 -27.74
C VAL A 576 -3.07 -12.92 -27.95
N ALA A 577 -2.53 -13.61 -26.95
CA ALA A 577 -2.29 -15.05 -27.01
C ALA A 577 -3.59 -15.85 -27.10
N ARG A 578 -4.62 -15.51 -26.31
CA ARG A 578 -5.96 -16.12 -26.37
C ARG A 578 -6.60 -15.93 -27.75
N ALA A 579 -6.53 -14.72 -28.31
CA ALA A 579 -7.08 -14.42 -29.63
C ALA A 579 -6.42 -15.24 -30.76
N LYS A 580 -5.10 -15.47 -30.68
CA LYS A 580 -4.39 -16.39 -31.59
C LYS A 580 -4.87 -17.82 -31.44
N LEU A 581 -4.89 -18.35 -30.21
CA LEU A 581 -5.33 -19.72 -29.93
C LEU A 581 -6.79 -19.99 -30.34
N MET A 582 -7.67 -19.00 -30.24
CA MET A 582 -9.05 -19.11 -30.76
C MET A 582 -9.06 -19.20 -32.29
N LYS A 583 -8.30 -18.33 -32.98
CA LYS A 583 -8.18 -18.38 -34.45
C LYS A 583 -7.57 -19.70 -34.95
N ASP A 584 -6.58 -20.23 -34.23
CA ASP A 584 -5.94 -21.51 -34.55
C ASP A 584 -6.91 -22.68 -34.31
N LEU A 585 -7.75 -22.62 -33.27
CA LEU A 585 -8.84 -23.57 -33.02
C LEU A 585 -9.91 -23.52 -34.12
N ASP A 586 -10.33 -22.33 -34.55
CA ASP A 586 -11.27 -22.16 -35.68
C ASP A 586 -10.67 -22.73 -36.97
N GLY A 587 -9.37 -22.52 -37.21
CA GLY A 587 -8.63 -23.13 -38.33
C GLY A 587 -8.69 -24.67 -38.27
N MET A 588 -8.33 -25.25 -37.13
CA MET A 588 -8.38 -26.70 -36.88
C MET A 588 -9.80 -27.29 -37.01
N MET A 589 -10.84 -26.53 -36.64
CA MET A 589 -12.24 -26.93 -36.84
C MET A 589 -12.63 -26.92 -38.32
N ASN A 590 -12.24 -25.89 -39.07
CA ASN A 590 -12.46 -25.86 -40.52
C ASN A 590 -11.71 -27.01 -41.24
N GLU A 591 -10.46 -27.29 -40.86
CA GLU A 591 -9.71 -28.44 -41.39
C GLU A 591 -10.38 -29.77 -41.06
N ARG A 592 -10.81 -29.98 -39.80
CA ARG A 592 -11.58 -31.15 -39.38
C ARG A 592 -12.84 -31.34 -40.23
N ASP A 593 -13.58 -30.28 -40.50
CA ASP A 593 -14.86 -30.36 -41.20
C ASP A 593 -14.69 -30.56 -42.71
N VAL A 594 -13.63 -29.99 -43.32
CA VAL A 594 -13.21 -30.30 -44.68
C VAL A 594 -12.78 -31.77 -44.81
N VAL A 595 -11.96 -32.29 -43.89
CA VAL A 595 -11.54 -33.70 -43.87
C VAL A 595 -12.73 -34.64 -43.62
N GLY A 596 -13.66 -34.26 -42.74
CA GLY A 596 -14.90 -34.99 -42.50
C GLY A 596 -15.77 -35.09 -43.76
N ALA A 597 -15.99 -33.97 -44.45
CA ALA A 597 -16.73 -33.94 -45.71
C ALA A 597 -16.05 -34.74 -46.84
N GLN A 598 -14.71 -34.75 -46.89
CA GLN A 598 -13.96 -35.62 -47.80
C GLN A 598 -14.13 -37.10 -47.45
N LEU A 599 -14.04 -37.46 -46.16
CA LEU A 599 -14.14 -38.84 -45.68
C LEU A 599 -15.55 -39.42 -45.91
N VAL A 600 -16.60 -38.63 -45.73
CA VAL A 600 -17.98 -39.01 -46.11
C VAL A 600 -18.06 -39.32 -47.61
N ARG A 601 -17.62 -38.39 -48.49
CA ARG A 601 -17.64 -38.60 -49.95
C ARG A 601 -16.85 -39.84 -50.39
N ARG A 602 -15.74 -40.16 -49.72
CA ARG A 602 -14.96 -41.39 -49.99
C ARG A 602 -15.68 -42.65 -49.50
N ASN A 603 -16.43 -42.58 -48.40
CA ASN A 603 -17.26 -43.69 -47.94
C ASN A 603 -18.44 -43.95 -48.90
N ASP A 604 -19.05 -42.89 -49.44
CA ASP A 604 -20.09 -42.97 -50.47
C ASP A 604 -19.53 -43.59 -51.77
N GLU A 605 -18.34 -43.15 -52.22
CA GLU A 605 -17.63 -43.73 -53.36
C GLU A 605 -17.31 -45.22 -53.16
N ILE A 606 -16.80 -45.61 -51.98
CA ILE A 606 -16.54 -47.01 -51.62
C ILE A 606 -17.82 -47.84 -51.60
N SER A 607 -18.92 -47.29 -51.07
CA SER A 607 -20.23 -47.97 -51.03
C SER A 607 -20.79 -48.21 -52.43
N LEU A 608 -20.67 -47.22 -53.33
CA LEU A 608 -21.06 -47.34 -54.73
C LEU A 608 -20.18 -48.34 -55.50
N LEU A 609 -18.88 -48.41 -55.17
CA LEU A 609 -17.98 -49.42 -55.72
C LEU A 609 -18.33 -50.85 -55.25
N TYR A 610 -18.70 -51.05 -53.99
CA TYR A 610 -19.16 -52.35 -53.50
C TYR A 610 -20.44 -52.82 -54.19
N GLU A 611 -21.46 -51.97 -54.33
CA GLU A 611 -22.69 -52.34 -55.04
C GLU A 611 -22.41 -52.60 -56.54
N LYS A 612 -21.48 -51.85 -57.16
CA LYS A 612 -21.01 -52.13 -58.52
C LYS A 612 -20.31 -53.48 -58.65
N ILE A 613 -19.46 -53.86 -57.70
CA ILE A 613 -18.83 -55.19 -57.64
C ILE A 613 -19.90 -56.28 -57.53
N ARG A 614 -20.84 -56.13 -56.60
CA ARG A 614 -21.97 -57.05 -56.38
C ARG A 614 -22.83 -57.25 -57.63
N ILE A 615 -23.13 -56.18 -58.37
CA ILE A 615 -23.86 -56.26 -59.65
C ILE A 615 -23.04 -57.03 -60.71
N LEU A 616 -21.72 -56.84 -60.74
CA LEU A 616 -20.83 -57.58 -61.64
C LEU A 616 -20.71 -59.06 -61.25
N GLU A 617 -20.65 -59.41 -59.96
CA GLU A 617 -20.65 -60.78 -59.46
C GLU A 617 -21.95 -61.52 -59.83
N VAL A 618 -23.11 -60.90 -59.60
CA VAL A 618 -24.42 -61.45 -60.00
C VAL A 618 -24.50 -61.64 -61.52
N THR A 619 -23.91 -60.72 -62.30
CA THR A 619 -23.84 -60.82 -63.77
C THR A 619 -22.90 -61.94 -64.21
N LEU A 620 -21.75 -62.10 -63.53
CA LEU A 620 -20.77 -63.14 -63.79
C LEU A 620 -21.36 -64.53 -63.52
N HIS A 621 -21.95 -64.76 -62.34
CA HIS A 621 -22.60 -66.04 -62.00
C HIS A 621 -23.76 -66.39 -62.95
N ARG A 622 -24.49 -65.39 -63.47
CA ARG A 622 -25.47 -65.62 -64.54
C ARG A 622 -24.81 -66.07 -65.84
N GLY A 623 -23.68 -65.47 -66.21
CA GLY A 623 -22.88 -65.85 -67.38
C GLY A 623 -22.25 -67.24 -67.25
N GLU A 624 -21.67 -67.56 -66.09
CA GLU A 624 -21.10 -68.87 -65.76
C GLU A 624 -22.16 -69.97 -65.89
N ARG A 625 -23.33 -69.80 -65.27
CA ARG A 625 -24.44 -70.76 -65.36
C ARG A 625 -24.96 -70.94 -66.79
N GLN A 626 -24.96 -69.88 -67.60
CA GLN A 626 -25.30 -69.98 -69.03
C GLN A 626 -24.20 -70.70 -69.83
N TYR A 627 -22.93 -70.48 -69.50
CA TYR A 627 -21.81 -71.18 -70.12
C TYR A 627 -21.81 -72.67 -69.79
N GLU A 628 -22.03 -73.05 -68.51
CA GLU A 628 -22.20 -74.44 -68.08
C GLU A 628 -23.33 -75.15 -68.84
N GLN A 629 -24.49 -74.50 -68.99
CA GLN A 629 -25.59 -75.01 -69.80
C GLN A 629 -25.17 -75.27 -71.25
N ARG A 630 -24.40 -74.37 -71.88
CA ARG A 630 -23.89 -74.58 -73.26
C ARG A 630 -22.80 -75.64 -73.35
N VAL A 631 -21.96 -75.82 -72.33
CA VAL A 631 -21.00 -76.93 -72.26
C VAL A 631 -21.74 -78.27 -72.16
N GLU A 632 -22.84 -78.34 -71.40
CA GLU A 632 -23.68 -79.53 -71.30
C GLU A 632 -24.47 -79.80 -72.59
N ASP A 633 -25.05 -78.78 -73.23
CA ASP A 633 -25.66 -78.90 -74.57
C ASP A 633 -24.66 -79.50 -75.58
N ILE A 634 -23.41 -79.00 -75.59
CA ILE A 634 -22.33 -79.51 -76.44
C ILE A 634 -21.95 -80.95 -76.07
N ARG A 635 -21.99 -81.33 -74.79
CA ARG A 635 -21.75 -82.71 -74.34
C ARG A 635 -22.83 -83.65 -74.85
N LEU A 636 -24.10 -83.27 -74.73
CA LEU A 636 -25.25 -84.03 -75.21
C LEU A 636 -25.23 -84.17 -76.75
N LEU A 637 -24.98 -83.08 -77.47
CA LEU A 637 -24.84 -83.10 -78.95
C LEU A 637 -23.66 -83.98 -79.41
N ARG A 638 -22.54 -83.99 -78.67
CA ARG A 638 -21.41 -84.91 -78.97
C ARG A 638 -21.79 -86.38 -78.76
N LEU A 639 -22.53 -86.70 -77.70
CA LEU A 639 -23.04 -88.05 -77.46
C LEU A 639 -24.04 -88.48 -78.56
N GLU A 640 -24.90 -87.57 -79.01
CA GLU A 640 -25.84 -87.81 -80.10
C GLU A 640 -25.14 -88.04 -81.44
N ILE A 641 -24.12 -87.24 -81.77
CA ILE A 641 -23.26 -87.46 -82.94
C ILE A 641 -22.56 -88.83 -82.84
N MET A 642 -22.15 -89.28 -81.65
CA MET A 642 -21.60 -90.63 -81.46
C MET A 642 -22.66 -91.74 -81.61
N ARG A 643 -23.92 -91.50 -81.21
CA ARG A 643 -25.05 -92.42 -81.43
C ARG A 643 -25.32 -92.60 -82.93
N LEU A 644 -25.57 -91.49 -83.63
CA LEU A 644 -25.85 -91.48 -85.07
C LEU A 644 -24.68 -92.04 -85.91
N ARG A 645 -23.42 -91.83 -85.51
CA ARG A 645 -22.26 -92.47 -86.16
C ARG A 645 -22.22 -93.98 -85.95
N LYS A 646 -22.55 -94.49 -84.76
CA LYS A 646 -22.65 -95.94 -84.51
C LYS A 646 -23.79 -96.55 -85.32
N GLU A 647 -24.96 -95.90 -85.32
CA GLU A 647 -26.14 -96.32 -86.07
C GLU A 647 -25.87 -96.37 -87.58
N LYS A 648 -25.29 -95.30 -88.16
CA LYS A 648 -24.82 -95.29 -89.55
C LYS A 648 -23.88 -96.48 -89.82
N ASN A 649 -22.88 -96.71 -88.97
CA ASN A 649 -21.91 -97.78 -89.19
C ASN A 649 -22.53 -99.18 -89.10
N LEU A 650 -23.57 -99.38 -88.27
CA LEU A 650 -24.34 -100.62 -88.24
C LEU A 650 -25.19 -100.80 -89.51
N LEU A 651 -25.84 -99.73 -89.98
CA LEU A 651 -26.62 -99.75 -91.22
C LEU A 651 -25.72 -99.97 -92.46
N SER A 652 -24.54 -99.36 -92.52
CA SER A 652 -23.54 -99.62 -93.57
C SER A 652 -23.11 -101.08 -93.59
N LYS A 653 -22.83 -101.70 -92.44
CA LYS A 653 -22.53 -103.14 -92.35
C LYS A 653 -23.74 -104.01 -92.74
N GLY A 654 -24.96 -103.58 -92.45
CA GLY A 654 -26.18 -104.23 -92.92
C GLY A 654 -26.31 -104.21 -94.46
N ILE A 655 -25.85 -103.14 -95.11
CA ILE A 655 -25.82 -103.00 -96.57
C ILE A 655 -24.69 -103.84 -97.17
N GLU A 656 -23.50 -103.86 -96.57
CA GLU A 656 -22.36 -104.72 -96.96
C GLU A 656 -22.76 -106.20 -96.89
N ASN A 657 -23.34 -106.64 -95.76
CA ASN A 657 -23.85 -108.01 -95.62
C ASN A 657 -24.99 -108.33 -96.61
N MET A 658 -25.70 -107.33 -97.15
CA MET A 658 -26.79 -107.57 -98.11
C MET A 658 -26.28 -107.97 -99.50
N THR A 659 -25.06 -107.61 -99.92
CA THR A 659 -24.49 -108.18 -101.16
C THR A 659 -24.10 -109.65 -100.95
N ASP A 660 -23.56 -109.98 -99.78
CA ASP A 660 -23.18 -111.36 -99.45
C ASP A 660 -24.43 -112.25 -99.31
N LEU A 661 -25.48 -111.78 -98.64
CA LEU A 661 -26.78 -112.47 -98.57
C LEU A 661 -27.43 -112.68 -99.95
N ARG A 662 -27.23 -111.76 -100.90
CA ARG A 662 -27.70 -111.95 -102.29
C ARG A 662 -26.88 -112.99 -103.05
N LEU A 663 -25.56 -113.04 -102.82
CA LEU A 663 -24.69 -114.09 -103.35
C LEU A 663 -25.01 -115.45 -102.72
N GLU A 664 -25.32 -115.48 -101.42
CA GLU A 664 -25.75 -116.67 -100.69
C GLU A 664 -27.06 -117.21 -101.27
N VAL A 665 -28.07 -116.36 -101.47
CA VAL A 665 -29.34 -116.71 -102.13
C VAL A 665 -29.09 -117.24 -103.55
N PHE A 666 -28.30 -116.56 -104.37
CA PHE A 666 -27.97 -117.03 -105.72
C PHE A 666 -27.21 -118.37 -105.71
N ASN A 667 -26.30 -118.58 -104.76
CA ASN A 667 -25.60 -119.85 -104.58
C ASN A 667 -26.57 -120.96 -104.15
N LEU A 668 -27.48 -120.69 -103.23
CA LEU A 668 -28.52 -121.62 -102.78
C LEU A 668 -29.54 -121.94 -103.88
N GLU A 669 -29.94 -120.98 -104.71
CA GLU A 669 -30.76 -121.22 -105.90
C GLU A 669 -30.03 -122.09 -106.93
N ARG A 670 -28.75 -121.81 -107.18
CA ARG A 670 -27.89 -122.62 -108.06
C ARG A 670 -27.66 -124.03 -107.49
N GLU A 671 -27.55 -124.18 -106.17
CA GLU A 671 -27.39 -125.46 -105.49
C GLU A 671 -28.70 -126.24 -105.39
N LEU A 672 -29.85 -125.57 -105.27
CA LEU A 672 -31.17 -126.16 -105.44
C LEU A 672 -31.37 -126.64 -106.88
N GLY A 673 -30.93 -125.86 -107.87
CA GLY A 673 -30.90 -126.28 -109.29
C GLY A 673 -30.01 -127.50 -109.53
N ARG A 674 -28.77 -127.47 -109.01
CA ARG A 674 -27.85 -128.62 -109.03
C ARG A 674 -28.41 -129.83 -108.27
N SER A 675 -29.15 -129.62 -107.18
CA SER A 675 -29.74 -130.70 -106.40
C SER A 675 -30.96 -131.30 -107.09
N ARG A 676 -31.78 -130.51 -107.79
CA ARG A 676 -32.84 -131.01 -108.68
C ARG A 676 -32.26 -131.83 -109.84
N LEU A 677 -31.17 -131.37 -110.45
CA LEU A 677 -30.41 -132.12 -111.46
C LEU A 677 -29.79 -133.41 -110.88
N ARG A 678 -29.25 -133.35 -109.65
CA ARG A 678 -28.66 -134.51 -108.97
C ARG A 678 -29.72 -135.50 -108.50
N VAL A 679 -30.93 -135.05 -108.15
CA VAL A 679 -32.07 -135.93 -107.88
C VAL A 679 -32.44 -136.67 -109.16
N ARG A 680 -32.62 -135.98 -110.31
CA ARG A 680 -32.81 -136.66 -111.60
C ARG A 680 -31.71 -137.66 -111.94
N ALA A 681 -30.45 -137.26 -111.82
CA ALA A 681 -29.32 -138.17 -112.07
C ALA A 681 -29.21 -139.32 -111.05
N LEU A 682 -29.84 -139.21 -109.88
CA LEU A 682 -29.95 -140.29 -108.88
C LEU A 682 -31.21 -141.14 -109.06
N GLU A 683 -32.27 -140.60 -109.65
CA GLU A 683 -33.45 -141.32 -110.14
C GLU A 683 -33.03 -142.19 -111.34
N GLU A 684 -32.29 -141.63 -112.31
CA GLU A 684 -31.65 -142.34 -113.42
C GLU A 684 -30.62 -143.39 -112.92
N ALA A 685 -29.76 -143.05 -111.96
CA ALA A 685 -28.79 -144.01 -111.40
C ALA A 685 -29.41 -145.07 -110.47
N LEU A 686 -30.67 -144.89 -110.04
CA LEU A 686 -31.44 -145.88 -109.28
C LEU A 686 -31.84 -147.07 -110.16
N GLU A 687 -31.94 -146.87 -111.49
CA GLU A 687 -32.25 -147.93 -112.46
C GLU A 687 -31.05 -148.88 -112.70
N THR A 688 -29.81 -148.47 -112.38
CA THR A 688 -28.60 -149.33 -112.50
C THR A 688 -27.63 -149.18 -111.32
N PRO A 689 -27.85 -149.87 -110.17
CA PRO A 689 -27.04 -149.69 -108.97
C PRO A 689 -25.74 -150.50 -108.97
N LEU A 690 -24.64 -149.90 -109.43
CA LEU A 690 -23.27 -150.41 -109.24
C LEU A 690 -22.52 -149.55 -108.20
N ASN A 691 -22.58 -149.98 -106.93
CA ASN A 691 -21.84 -149.41 -105.80
C ASN A 691 -20.30 -149.53 -106.02
N VAL A 692 -19.41 -148.79 -105.34
CA VAL A 692 -18.99 -149.05 -103.93
C VAL A 692 -18.05 -147.93 -103.40
N HIS A 693 -18.28 -147.48 -102.16
CA HIS A 693 -17.46 -146.59 -101.28
C HIS A 693 -17.14 -145.16 -101.78
N ARG A 694 -17.29 -144.05 -101.03
CA ARG A 694 -17.44 -143.72 -99.58
C ARG A 694 -16.14 -143.53 -98.74
N TRP A 695 -15.48 -142.38 -98.99
CA TRP A 695 -14.65 -141.58 -98.06
C TRP A 695 -13.24 -142.08 -97.64
N ARG A 696 -12.37 -141.11 -97.27
CA ARG A 696 -11.00 -141.28 -96.74
C ARG A 696 -10.71 -140.16 -95.71
N LYS A 697 -9.92 -140.44 -94.67
CA LYS A 697 -9.53 -139.45 -93.63
C LYS A 697 -8.37 -138.54 -94.09
N LEU A 698 -8.33 -137.31 -93.56
CA LEU A 698 -7.14 -136.46 -93.51
C LEU A 698 -6.34 -136.68 -92.21
N GLN A 699 -5.09 -136.20 -92.16
CA GLN A 699 -4.25 -136.15 -90.96
C GLN A 699 -3.76 -134.71 -90.70
N GLY A 700 -3.62 -134.37 -89.42
CA GLY A 700 -3.10 -133.09 -88.90
C GLY A 700 -3.24 -133.10 -87.38
N THR A 701 -2.30 -132.48 -86.65
CA THR A 701 -2.23 -132.55 -85.18
C THR A 701 -1.92 -131.17 -84.60
N ASP A 702 -2.78 -130.69 -83.71
CA ASP A 702 -2.61 -129.37 -83.05
C ASP A 702 -1.63 -129.42 -81.85
N PRO A 703 -0.95 -128.31 -81.53
CA PRO A 703 -0.03 -128.21 -80.39
C PRO A 703 -0.75 -128.07 -79.04
N ASP A 704 -0.12 -128.58 -77.97
CA ASP A 704 -0.77 -128.82 -76.68
C ASP A 704 -1.11 -127.55 -75.85
N SER A 705 -2.39 -127.44 -75.49
CA SER A 705 -3.06 -126.38 -74.72
C SER A 705 -2.39 -126.06 -73.37
N VAL A 706 -1.72 -127.04 -72.76
CA VAL A 706 -1.01 -126.85 -71.47
C VAL A 706 0.03 -125.72 -71.58
N THR A 707 0.71 -125.61 -72.72
CA THR A 707 1.80 -124.64 -72.92
C THR A 707 1.32 -123.18 -73.00
N LEU A 708 0.20 -122.92 -73.70
CA LEU A 708 -0.47 -121.61 -73.70
C LEU A 708 -0.98 -121.25 -72.31
N THR A 709 -1.63 -122.21 -71.65
CA THR A 709 -2.23 -122.02 -70.31
C THR A 709 -1.17 -121.64 -69.26
N HIS A 710 0.03 -122.21 -69.34
CA HIS A 710 1.14 -121.86 -68.45
C HIS A 710 1.66 -120.42 -68.69
N LYS A 711 1.83 -120.01 -69.96
CA LYS A 711 2.23 -118.63 -70.30
C LYS A 711 1.20 -117.59 -69.85
N LEU A 712 -0.09 -117.90 -69.97
CA LEU A 712 -1.19 -117.03 -69.52
C LEU A 712 -1.16 -116.82 -67.99
N ARG A 713 -0.97 -117.89 -67.21
CA ARG A 713 -0.87 -117.79 -65.73
C ARG A 713 0.35 -116.99 -65.26
N LEU A 714 1.48 -117.10 -65.97
CA LEU A 714 2.70 -116.31 -65.70
C LEU A 714 2.51 -114.81 -65.98
N THR A 715 1.82 -114.44 -67.06
CA THR A 715 1.52 -113.04 -67.37
C THR A 715 0.48 -112.46 -66.41
N GLN A 716 -0.58 -113.21 -66.08
CA GLN A 716 -1.58 -112.81 -65.09
C GLN A 716 -0.95 -112.50 -63.71
N LYS A 717 -0.03 -113.34 -63.20
CA LYS A 717 0.67 -113.05 -61.94
C LYS A 717 1.50 -111.75 -61.99
N LYS A 718 2.15 -111.45 -63.11
CA LYS A 718 2.93 -110.20 -63.27
C LYS A 718 2.02 -108.96 -63.29
N VAL A 719 0.89 -109.02 -64.00
CA VAL A 719 -0.08 -107.92 -64.04
C VAL A 719 -0.67 -107.63 -62.66
N LEU A 720 -1.06 -108.67 -61.91
CA LEU A 720 -1.60 -108.51 -60.56
C LEU A 720 -0.62 -107.81 -59.62
N ALA A 721 0.65 -108.25 -59.58
CA ALA A 721 1.68 -107.63 -58.76
C ALA A 721 1.96 -106.16 -59.13
N GLN A 722 1.91 -105.81 -60.43
CA GLN A 722 2.04 -104.41 -60.86
C GLN A 722 0.82 -103.57 -60.47
N SER A 723 -0.40 -104.10 -60.55
CA SER A 723 -1.60 -103.38 -60.10
C SER A 723 -1.61 -103.13 -58.58
N GLU A 724 -1.11 -104.08 -57.78
CA GLU A 724 -0.97 -103.93 -56.33
C GLU A 724 0.03 -102.81 -55.97
N GLN A 725 1.19 -102.77 -56.62
CA GLN A 725 2.16 -101.66 -56.45
C GLN A 725 1.59 -100.30 -56.85
N LEU A 726 0.76 -100.24 -57.90
CA LEU A 726 0.14 -98.99 -58.36
C LEU A 726 -0.87 -98.47 -57.33
N VAL A 727 -1.73 -99.34 -56.78
CA VAL A 727 -2.68 -98.99 -55.70
C VAL A 727 -1.97 -98.50 -54.43
N LEU A 728 -0.84 -99.11 -54.06
CA LEU A 728 -0.03 -98.63 -52.93
C LEU A 728 0.55 -97.23 -53.19
N LYS A 729 1.02 -96.94 -54.42
CA LYS A 729 1.56 -95.61 -54.76
C LYS A 729 0.48 -94.53 -54.88
N ASP A 730 -0.70 -94.86 -55.39
CA ASP A 730 -1.85 -93.94 -55.35
C ASP A 730 -2.31 -93.63 -53.93
N ARG A 731 -2.19 -94.59 -53.00
CA ARG A 731 -2.46 -94.37 -51.57
C ARG A 731 -1.44 -93.40 -50.95
N GLU A 732 -0.14 -93.62 -51.14
CA GLU A 732 0.91 -92.68 -50.69
C GLU A 732 0.70 -91.27 -51.26
N LEU A 733 0.34 -91.16 -52.56
CA LEU A 733 0.03 -89.89 -53.24
C LEU A 733 -1.26 -89.22 -52.73
N LYS A 734 -2.16 -89.95 -52.08
CA LYS A 734 -3.37 -89.39 -51.46
C LYS A 734 -3.09 -88.93 -50.03
N GLU A 735 -2.35 -89.71 -49.25
CA GLU A 735 -1.95 -89.36 -47.89
C GLU A 735 -1.02 -88.13 -47.88
N THR A 736 -0.06 -88.06 -48.80
CA THR A 736 0.81 -86.87 -48.97
C THR A 736 0.06 -85.62 -49.46
N ARG A 737 -0.92 -85.75 -50.37
CA ARG A 737 -1.78 -84.61 -50.78
C ARG A 737 -2.63 -84.10 -49.61
N ASN A 738 -3.17 -84.99 -48.78
CA ASN A 738 -3.96 -84.60 -47.60
C ASN A 738 -3.09 -83.85 -46.57
N LEU A 739 -1.87 -84.32 -46.31
CA LEU A 739 -0.89 -83.64 -45.47
C LEU A 739 -0.51 -82.26 -46.02
N TYR A 740 -0.25 -82.15 -47.33
CA TYR A 740 0.04 -80.87 -47.98
C TYR A 740 -1.13 -79.88 -47.87
N GLY A 741 -2.38 -80.35 -48.03
CA GLY A 741 -3.59 -79.55 -47.81
C GLY A 741 -3.68 -79.03 -46.38
N ALA A 742 -3.62 -79.91 -45.39
CA ALA A 742 -3.69 -79.53 -43.97
C ALA A 742 -2.58 -78.53 -43.56
N VAL A 743 -1.35 -78.71 -44.06
CA VAL A 743 -0.25 -77.76 -43.83
C VAL A 743 -0.51 -76.41 -44.52
N LYS A 744 -1.03 -76.41 -45.75
CA LYS A 744 -1.39 -75.18 -46.49
C LYS A 744 -2.50 -74.41 -45.77
N ASP A 745 -3.52 -75.08 -45.28
CA ASP A 745 -4.66 -74.45 -44.58
C ASP A 745 -4.23 -73.90 -43.22
N MET A 746 -3.38 -74.62 -42.49
CA MET A 746 -2.70 -74.12 -41.27
C MET A 746 -1.83 -72.88 -41.53
N LEU A 747 -1.14 -72.82 -42.68
CA LEU A 747 -0.36 -71.64 -43.10
C LEU A 747 -1.26 -70.47 -43.52
N ALA A 748 -2.40 -70.72 -44.17
CA ALA A 748 -3.38 -69.69 -44.51
C ALA A 748 -4.07 -69.09 -43.27
N LEU A 749 -4.16 -69.85 -42.18
CA LEU A 749 -4.65 -69.39 -40.87
C LEU A 749 -3.61 -68.56 -40.08
N GLN A 750 -2.33 -68.56 -40.46
CA GLN A 750 -1.33 -67.72 -39.82
C GLN A 750 -1.24 -66.33 -40.50
N PRO A 751 -1.35 -65.22 -39.74
CA PRO A 751 -1.17 -63.89 -40.32
C PRO A 751 0.26 -63.74 -40.84
N SER A 752 0.40 -63.26 -42.07
CA SER A 752 1.72 -63.08 -42.70
C SER A 752 2.60 -62.11 -41.87
N PRO A 753 3.95 -62.19 -41.99
CA PRO A 753 4.85 -61.37 -41.16
C PRO A 753 4.59 -59.86 -41.24
N GLU A 754 4.06 -59.37 -42.35
CA GLU A 754 3.66 -57.97 -42.54
C GLU A 754 2.39 -57.61 -41.78
N ILE A 755 1.39 -58.50 -41.76
CA ILE A 755 0.18 -58.38 -40.92
C ILE A 755 0.57 -58.41 -39.44
N GLN A 756 1.49 -59.30 -39.04
CA GLN A 756 1.93 -59.37 -37.65
C GLN A 756 2.79 -58.15 -37.23
N GLN A 757 3.60 -57.60 -38.14
CA GLN A 757 4.31 -56.33 -37.89
C GLN A 757 3.36 -55.12 -37.83
N THR A 758 2.36 -55.04 -38.71
CA THR A 758 1.38 -53.94 -38.68
C THR A 758 0.49 -54.02 -37.43
N LEU A 759 0.04 -55.21 -37.04
CA LEU A 759 -0.66 -55.44 -35.77
C LEU A 759 0.18 -55.01 -34.55
N ASN A 760 1.47 -55.33 -34.52
CA ASN A 760 2.38 -54.86 -33.47
C ASN A 760 2.52 -53.32 -33.45
N ARG A 761 2.50 -52.66 -34.61
CA ARG A 761 2.55 -51.18 -34.70
C ARG A 761 1.23 -50.56 -34.24
N THR A 762 0.08 -51.09 -34.65
CA THR A 762 -1.24 -50.58 -34.25
C THR A 762 -1.52 -50.82 -32.77
N GLN A 763 -1.14 -51.97 -32.19
CA GLN A 763 -1.23 -52.21 -30.74
C GLN A 763 -0.38 -51.22 -29.93
N ARG A 764 0.86 -50.90 -30.35
CA ARG A 764 1.68 -49.87 -29.68
C ARG A 764 1.07 -48.47 -29.81
N ALA A 765 0.57 -48.12 -30.99
CA ALA A 765 -0.10 -46.83 -31.20
C ALA A 765 -1.39 -46.70 -30.38
N LEU A 766 -2.17 -47.79 -30.26
CA LEU A 766 -3.36 -47.86 -29.43
C LEU A 766 -3.03 -47.74 -27.94
N ALA A 767 -2.00 -48.43 -27.46
CA ALA A 767 -1.52 -48.30 -26.08
C ALA A 767 -1.07 -46.86 -25.77
N GLN A 768 -0.28 -46.23 -26.66
CA GLN A 768 0.14 -44.84 -26.52
C GLN A 768 -1.05 -43.85 -26.53
N ARG A 769 -2.04 -44.06 -27.41
CA ARG A 769 -3.29 -43.26 -27.41
C ARG A 769 -4.10 -43.47 -26.13
N THR A 770 -4.18 -44.70 -25.62
CA THR A 770 -4.87 -45.02 -24.36
C THR A 770 -4.19 -44.34 -23.16
N THR A 771 -2.86 -44.32 -23.11
CA THR A 771 -2.12 -43.56 -22.08
C THR A 771 -2.39 -42.06 -22.20
N LYS A 772 -2.32 -41.47 -23.40
CA LYS A 772 -2.68 -40.05 -23.61
C LYS A 772 -4.12 -39.76 -23.18
N MET A 773 -5.07 -40.64 -23.49
CA MET A 773 -6.47 -40.47 -23.10
C MET A 773 -6.66 -40.57 -21.58
N LYS A 774 -5.89 -41.42 -20.88
CA LYS A 774 -5.87 -41.43 -19.40
C LYS A 774 -5.31 -40.13 -18.82
N CYS A 775 -4.27 -39.54 -19.41
CA CYS A 775 -3.77 -38.21 -19.01
C CYS A 775 -4.85 -37.14 -19.21
N LEU A 776 -5.47 -37.09 -20.40
CA LEU A 776 -6.55 -36.14 -20.70
C LEU A 776 -7.77 -36.31 -19.77
N ILE A 777 -8.14 -37.54 -19.40
CA ILE A 777 -9.21 -37.79 -18.43
C ILE A 777 -8.82 -37.28 -17.03
N ALA A 778 -7.57 -37.44 -16.60
CA ALA A 778 -7.08 -36.92 -15.32
C ALA A 778 -7.01 -35.38 -15.32
N GLU A 779 -6.58 -34.76 -16.43
CA GLU A 779 -6.62 -33.32 -16.63
C GLU A 779 -8.06 -32.78 -16.61
N LEU A 780 -8.99 -33.46 -17.27
CA LEU A 780 -10.40 -33.08 -17.32
C LEU A 780 -11.03 -33.18 -15.92
N ALA A 781 -10.81 -34.28 -15.18
CA ALA A 781 -11.27 -34.44 -13.80
C ALA A 781 -10.65 -33.39 -12.85
N MET A 782 -9.39 -32.99 -13.06
CA MET A 782 -8.78 -31.88 -12.30
C MET A 782 -9.49 -30.55 -12.58
N ARG A 783 -9.87 -30.27 -13.84
CA ARG A 783 -10.61 -29.06 -14.22
C ARG A 783 -12.06 -29.10 -13.72
N GLU A 784 -12.72 -30.25 -13.72
CA GLU A 784 -14.04 -30.44 -13.12
C GLU A 784 -14.00 -30.14 -11.62
N ASN A 785 -13.04 -30.71 -10.89
CA ASN A 785 -12.83 -30.39 -9.47
C ASN A 785 -12.62 -28.88 -9.26
N GLN A 786 -11.72 -28.25 -10.02
CA GLN A 786 -11.48 -26.82 -9.96
C GLN A 786 -12.75 -25.98 -10.23
N VAL A 787 -13.61 -26.42 -11.17
CA VAL A 787 -14.92 -25.79 -11.40
C VAL A 787 -15.89 -26.03 -10.23
N THR A 788 -15.86 -27.18 -9.55
CA THR A 788 -16.67 -27.38 -8.33
C THR A 788 -16.19 -26.52 -7.16
N ASP A 789 -14.89 -26.29 -7.01
CA ASP A 789 -14.35 -25.44 -5.95
C ASP A 789 -14.63 -23.96 -6.22
N LEU A 790 -14.46 -23.48 -7.46
CA LEU A 790 -14.89 -22.13 -7.86
C LEU A 790 -16.40 -21.91 -7.68
N ARG A 791 -17.23 -22.96 -7.87
CA ARG A 791 -18.67 -22.90 -7.53
C ARG A 791 -18.89 -22.79 -6.02
N ARG A 792 -18.19 -23.58 -5.18
CA ARG A 792 -18.26 -23.47 -3.71
C ARG A 792 -17.83 -22.09 -3.20
N GLU A 793 -16.84 -21.47 -3.84
CA GLU A 793 -16.40 -20.10 -3.53
C GLU A 793 -17.42 -19.05 -3.99
N LEU A 794 -18.05 -19.24 -5.15
CA LEU A 794 -19.15 -18.41 -5.62
C LEU A 794 -20.40 -18.54 -4.73
N ASP A 795 -20.72 -19.73 -4.24
CA ASP A 795 -21.82 -19.97 -3.29
C ASP A 795 -21.53 -19.35 -1.92
N ARG A 796 -20.28 -19.46 -1.41
CA ARG A 796 -19.84 -18.76 -0.19
C ARG A 796 -19.95 -17.24 -0.33
N THR A 797 -19.35 -16.66 -1.36
CA THR A 797 -19.36 -15.21 -1.58
C THR A 797 -20.76 -14.67 -1.85
N ASN A 798 -21.66 -15.43 -2.47
CA ASN A 798 -23.09 -15.11 -2.53
C ASN A 798 -23.77 -15.17 -1.16
N GLY A 799 -23.44 -16.17 -0.31
CA GLY A 799 -23.91 -16.27 1.07
C GLY A 799 -23.44 -15.10 1.94
N ASP A 800 -22.16 -14.73 1.84
CA ASP A 800 -21.59 -13.55 2.50
C ASP A 800 -22.26 -12.26 2.01
N LEU A 801 -22.46 -12.11 0.69
CA LEU A 801 -23.20 -10.97 0.12
C LEU A 801 -24.65 -10.93 0.62
N HIS A 802 -25.29 -12.08 0.84
CA HIS A 802 -26.63 -12.15 1.43
C HIS A 802 -26.62 -11.76 2.92
N SER A 803 -25.61 -12.22 3.67
CA SER A 803 -25.36 -11.84 5.07
C SER A 803 -25.11 -10.34 5.23
N PHE A 804 -24.28 -9.75 4.35
CA PHE A 804 -24.05 -8.30 4.30
C PHE A 804 -25.31 -7.52 3.92
N LYS A 805 -26.09 -7.98 2.94
CA LYS A 805 -27.40 -7.37 2.61
C LYS A 805 -28.37 -7.44 3.79
N GLN A 806 -28.46 -8.58 4.47
CA GLN A 806 -29.31 -8.73 5.65
C GLN A 806 -28.89 -7.78 6.77
N LYS A 807 -27.60 -7.76 7.14
CA LYS A 807 -27.04 -6.83 8.13
C LYS A 807 -27.27 -5.37 7.75
N TYR A 808 -27.16 -5.02 6.47
CA TYR A 808 -27.48 -3.69 5.96
C TYR A 808 -28.97 -3.33 6.11
N TYR A 809 -29.90 -4.24 5.79
CA TYR A 809 -31.33 -4.03 5.99
C TYR A 809 -31.77 -4.08 7.46
N GLU A 810 -31.01 -4.74 8.33
CA GLU A 810 -31.19 -4.70 9.79
C GLU A 810 -30.68 -3.39 10.38
N MET A 811 -29.48 -2.96 10.00
CA MET A 811 -28.93 -1.65 10.39
C MET A 811 -29.79 -0.49 9.86
N LYS A 812 -30.29 -0.60 8.62
CA LYS A 812 -31.24 0.38 8.08
C LYS A 812 -32.54 0.40 8.90
N ARG A 813 -33.18 -0.75 9.17
CA ARG A 813 -34.37 -0.80 10.03
C ARG A 813 -34.12 -0.28 11.45
N ALA A 814 -32.91 -0.43 11.98
CA ALA A 814 -32.52 0.14 13.28
C ALA A 814 -32.39 1.67 13.23
N LEU A 815 -31.83 2.23 12.14
CA LEU A 815 -31.77 3.68 11.90
C LEU A 815 -33.17 4.27 11.66
N ASP A 816 -33.96 3.67 10.76
CA ASP A 816 -35.36 4.04 10.49
C ASP A 816 -36.18 4.01 11.80
N ALA A 817 -35.92 3.05 12.70
CA ALA A 817 -36.58 2.94 14.00
C ALA A 817 -36.07 3.93 15.07
N ASP A 818 -34.81 4.37 15.01
CA ASP A 818 -34.31 5.44 15.89
C ASP A 818 -34.82 6.82 15.44
N GLU A 819 -34.91 7.05 14.13
CA GLU A 819 -35.55 8.23 13.54
C GLU A 819 -37.05 8.29 13.90
N ALA A 820 -37.76 7.16 13.81
CA ALA A 820 -39.14 7.04 14.27
C ALA A 820 -39.31 7.18 15.81
N ARG A 821 -38.26 6.99 16.61
CA ARG A 821 -38.26 7.31 18.05
C ARG A 821 -38.04 8.81 18.30
N ARG A 822 -37.12 9.44 17.55
CA ARG A 822 -36.86 10.90 17.61
C ARG A 822 -38.09 11.73 17.22
N LEU A 823 -38.95 11.20 16.36
CA LEU A 823 -40.19 11.85 15.90
C LEU A 823 -41.40 11.67 16.84
N LYS A 824 -41.30 10.91 17.95
CA LYS A 824 -42.40 10.74 18.91
C LYS A 824 -42.39 11.81 20.01
N VAL A 825 -43.12 12.90 19.75
CA VAL A 825 -43.49 13.88 20.79
C VAL A 825 -44.42 13.23 21.82
N PRO A 826 -44.18 13.36 23.15
CA PRO A 826 -45.08 12.86 24.17
C PRO A 826 -46.40 13.64 24.22
N THR A 827 -47.52 12.94 24.37
CA THR A 827 -48.86 13.50 24.66
C THR A 827 -49.40 12.84 25.93
N PRO A 828 -50.15 13.53 26.82
CA PRO A 828 -50.22 13.17 28.23
C PRO A 828 -51.25 12.08 28.57
N LEU A 829 -51.10 11.54 29.78
CA LEU A 829 -51.89 10.46 30.37
C LEU A 829 -53.34 10.87 30.68
N HIS A 830 -54.28 9.94 30.47
CA HIS A 830 -55.55 9.86 31.21
C HIS A 830 -55.87 8.37 31.56
N PRO A 831 -56.57 8.08 32.68
CA PRO A 831 -56.66 6.72 33.23
C PRO A 831 -58.02 6.02 33.02
N THR A 832 -58.07 4.72 33.39
CA THR A 832 -59.24 3.79 33.40
C THR A 832 -59.70 3.31 32.00
N THR A 833 -60.36 2.17 31.80
CA THR A 833 -60.92 1.10 32.68
C THR A 833 -60.72 -0.29 32.00
N PRO A 834 -60.94 -1.46 32.67
CA PRO A 834 -60.61 -2.78 32.10
C PRO A 834 -61.81 -3.64 31.61
N THR A 835 -61.62 -4.34 30.48
CA THR A 835 -62.41 -5.49 29.96
C THR A 835 -61.45 -6.38 29.16
N LEU A 836 -61.25 -7.67 29.45
CA LEU A 836 -62.13 -8.87 29.32
C LEU A 836 -62.28 -9.42 27.89
N GLN A 837 -61.70 -10.63 27.68
CA GLN A 837 -62.03 -11.65 26.65
C GLN A 837 -61.87 -11.21 25.17
N GLU A 838 -61.75 -12.08 24.15
CA GLU A 838 -61.89 -13.55 23.98
C GLU A 838 -60.66 -14.09 23.18
N ILE A 839 -60.16 -15.30 23.43
CA ILE A 839 -60.43 -16.55 22.67
C ILE A 839 -60.35 -16.42 21.13
N THR A 840 -59.19 -16.76 20.55
CA THR A 840 -59.06 -17.87 19.58
C THR A 840 -57.60 -18.32 19.48
#